data_AF-A0A559GL08-F1
#
_entry.id   AF-A0A559GL08-F1
#
_cell.length_a   1.000
_cell.length_b   1.000
_cell.length_c   1.000
_cell.angle_alpha   90.00
_cell.angle_beta   90.00
_cell.angle_gamma   90.00
#
_symmetry.space_group_name_H-M   'P 1'
#
loop_
_entity.id
_entity.type
_entity.pdbx_description
1 polymer ?
#
loop_
_entity_poly.entity_id
_entity_poly.type
_entity_poly.pdbx_seq_one_letter_code
_entity_poly.pdbx_strand_id
1 'polypeptide(L)'
;SPSTTSNLDQQIEQVADIEETKAEPVKKEGRVEAEKQETPAADTNSADLLPEDIQDRAYPDTPVKELDTTTIVDQKASPKVETESILKDKEEAPKEAENGNRAIINGGQDLKHINYEGQPATAATMVYSTYNAGEQRYLVSGSGIFVAPNLILTVAHNFLEANKETGEGHIRGGKSAQFYYNVGSNSEKKNSLPSSGTTVLFREKDIHFWNKKEFGKGYKNDLALVEAPIPLPIASPNKAATFAPLAEHKTHQPGEAISTIGYPTDSSSKELKQPILAGQLYKADGTIRSVESYDDKGTTGITYKTTSVSGLSGGGIVDSQGKVLGVHQHGTVDNGVAEKNRFGGGLVLSPEQLKWVKDMIAKYGVKGWYQGDNGNRYYFTDEGRMLRNEKAVIGSNEYSFNQDGIATLIKGVEYGRVVIQHEDEEGNPVKDNDTFIEQTAVDSPFDYNFKKEIEKTDFYQKNKDKYGIVSIDGVAVNKQLKDTCSEDHNVVSKAPAGTRVIKVVYKVNKGSFKVYYRQKGTTTELAEATVDNNDGQEYDVTFVNTFHAKDIAGYRPVKASLEATIQHKGVNEVVFEYEPVADTANPTTPTPPVAHPEDKETEIGNHGPLPSKAQLDYHKEELAAFIHYGMNTYTNSEWGNGKEDPRYFNPTNLDTDQWIRTLKETGFKRTIMVVKHHDGFVAYPSKYTNHTVAARPWKDGKGDLLEEVSKSASKYDMNMGVYLSPWDANHPKYHVATEKEYNQYYLNQLKEILGNPKYGNKGKFIEVWMDGARGSGAQKVTYTFDEWFKYIKEAEGDITIFSAQPTSVRWIGNERGIAGDPVWHKVKRANITDDVK
;
A
#
# COMPACT_ATOMS: atom_id res chain seq x y z
N SER A 1 -15.50 66.88 -8.32
CA SER A 1 -15.45 67.15 -9.78
C SER A 1 -14.00 67.18 -10.23
N PRO A 2 -13.69 66.87 -11.51
CA PRO A 2 -14.51 66.23 -12.54
C PRO A 2 -14.48 64.69 -12.40
N SER A 3 -15.62 63.96 -12.41
CA SER A 3 -16.50 63.57 -13.54
C SER A 3 -15.93 62.40 -14.37
N THR A 4 -16.70 61.42 -14.83
CA THR A 4 -18.17 61.43 -15.09
C THR A 4 -18.82 60.09 -14.73
N THR A 5 -20.08 60.13 -14.27
CA THR A 5 -21.01 58.98 -14.23
C THR A 5 -21.85 58.92 -15.52
N SER A 6 -22.36 57.73 -15.86
CA SER A 6 -23.57 57.61 -16.70
C SER A 6 -24.24 56.24 -16.47
N ASN A 7 -25.41 56.25 -15.83
CA ASN A 7 -26.44 55.22 -15.98
C ASN A 7 -27.42 55.66 -17.09
N LEU A 8 -28.45 54.84 -17.34
CA LEU A 8 -29.61 54.93 -18.25
C LEU A 8 -29.50 54.00 -19.48
N ASP A 9 -30.60 53.45 -20.03
CA ASP A 9 -31.85 52.91 -19.45
C ASP A 9 -32.70 52.31 -20.59
N GLN A 10 -33.50 51.28 -20.28
CA GLN A 10 -34.79 50.90 -20.92
C GLN A 10 -34.92 50.44 -22.41
N GLN A 11 -35.93 49.57 -22.59
CA GLN A 11 -36.76 49.25 -23.79
C GLN A 11 -36.02 48.58 -24.99
N ILE A 12 -36.44 47.43 -25.56
CA ILE A 12 -37.75 46.77 -25.83
C ILE A 12 -38.51 47.39 -27.01
N GLU A 13 -38.63 46.60 -28.10
CA GLU A 13 -39.63 46.56 -29.21
C GLU A 13 -38.94 46.25 -30.57
N GLN A 14 -39.54 45.65 -31.61
CA GLN A 14 -40.64 44.67 -31.80
C GLN A 14 -40.65 44.22 -33.30
N VAL A 15 -41.53 43.27 -33.71
CA VAL A 15 -41.85 42.88 -35.14
C VAL A 15 -40.70 42.09 -35.85
N ALA A 16 -40.81 40.82 -36.32
CA ALA A 16 -41.80 40.10 -37.16
C ALA A 16 -41.64 40.41 -38.69
N ASP A 17 -41.90 39.55 -39.69
CA ASP A 17 -42.43 38.17 -39.82
C ASP A 17 -41.53 37.36 -40.82
N ILE A 18 -41.75 36.08 -41.22
CA ILE A 18 -42.72 35.60 -42.23
C ILE A 18 -42.72 34.05 -42.32
N GLU A 19 -43.93 33.46 -42.19
CA GLU A 19 -44.53 32.31 -42.93
C GLU A 19 -43.82 30.94 -43.12
N GLU A 20 -44.52 29.79 -43.24
CA GLU A 20 -45.84 29.33 -42.74
C GLU A 20 -46.00 27.80 -43.00
N THR A 21 -47.12 27.21 -42.51
CA THR A 21 -47.66 25.86 -42.79
C THR A 21 -46.97 24.65 -42.11
N LYS A 22 -47.69 23.61 -41.65
CA LYS A 22 -49.12 23.28 -41.79
C LYS A 22 -49.66 22.46 -40.60
N ALA A 23 -50.94 22.63 -40.28
CA ALA A 23 -51.73 21.76 -39.37
C ALA A 23 -52.28 20.52 -40.14
N GLU A 24 -53.09 19.57 -39.63
CA GLU A 24 -54.24 19.60 -38.71
C GLU A 24 -54.55 18.18 -38.09
N PRO A 25 -55.60 17.94 -37.25
CA PRO A 25 -55.46 17.06 -36.07
C PRO A 25 -56.62 16.04 -35.81
N VAL A 26 -56.82 15.65 -34.53
CA VAL A 26 -58.06 15.14 -33.87
C VAL A 26 -58.36 13.62 -33.88
N LYS A 27 -58.43 13.02 -32.68
CA LYS A 27 -59.69 12.45 -32.12
C LYS A 27 -59.64 12.16 -30.60
N LYS A 28 -60.84 12.05 -30.01
CA LYS A 28 -61.17 11.82 -28.58
C LYS A 28 -62.11 10.60 -28.47
N GLU A 29 -62.51 10.29 -27.23
CA GLU A 29 -63.48 9.24 -26.78
C GLU A 29 -62.85 7.84 -26.59
N GLY A 30 -63.08 7.10 -25.49
CA GLY A 30 -63.70 7.47 -24.20
C GLY A 30 -64.13 6.26 -23.32
N ARG A 31 -64.62 6.56 -22.10
CA ARG A 31 -65.55 5.75 -21.25
C ARG A 31 -65.01 4.70 -20.23
N VAL A 32 -65.04 5.10 -18.94
CA VAL A 32 -65.50 4.39 -17.71
C VAL A 32 -64.77 3.13 -17.16
N GLU A 33 -64.68 3.12 -15.82
CA GLU A 33 -64.43 2.08 -14.79
C GLU A 33 -64.74 0.60 -15.19
N ALA A 34 -64.12 -0.46 -14.62
CA ALA A 34 -63.84 -0.71 -13.20
C ALA A 34 -62.84 -1.88 -12.93
N GLU A 35 -62.43 -2.04 -11.66
CA GLU A 35 -61.78 -3.18 -10.97
C GLU A 35 -61.19 -4.38 -11.79
N LYS A 36 -59.86 -4.58 -11.72
CA LYS A 36 -59.23 -5.60 -10.83
C LYS A 36 -57.69 -5.59 -10.83
N GLN A 37 -57.12 -6.37 -9.91
CA GLN A 37 -55.69 -6.50 -9.62
C GLN A 37 -54.87 -7.00 -10.82
N GLU A 38 -53.82 -6.28 -11.17
CA GLU A 38 -52.60 -6.85 -11.77
C GLU A 38 -51.39 -6.38 -10.95
N THR A 39 -50.41 -7.27 -10.75
CA THR A 39 -49.18 -6.99 -10.01
C THR A 39 -48.10 -6.55 -10.99
N PRO A 40 -47.58 -5.30 -10.92
CA PRO A 40 -46.44 -4.89 -11.73
C PRO A 40 -45.19 -5.68 -11.34
N ALA A 41 -44.30 -5.92 -12.32
CA ALA A 41 -43.06 -6.64 -12.11
C ALA A 41 -42.12 -5.92 -11.13
N ALA A 42 -41.24 -6.68 -10.47
CA ALA A 42 -40.16 -6.11 -9.68
C ALA A 42 -39.07 -5.56 -10.61
N ASP A 43 -38.81 -4.25 -10.52
CA ASP A 43 -37.64 -3.63 -11.16
C ASP A 43 -36.36 -4.10 -10.48
N THR A 44 -35.68 -5.08 -11.08
CA THR A 44 -34.38 -5.58 -10.62
C THR A 44 -33.25 -4.62 -10.99
N ASN A 45 -33.15 -3.48 -10.29
CA ASN A 45 -32.09 -2.48 -10.51
C ASN A 45 -31.69 -1.72 -9.23
N SER A 46 -31.36 -2.44 -8.16
CA SER A 46 -30.62 -1.89 -7.01
C SER A 46 -29.89 -2.99 -6.22
N ALA A 47 -28.74 -3.45 -6.74
CA ALA A 47 -27.85 -4.40 -6.06
C ALA A 47 -26.38 -4.05 -6.33
N ASP A 48 -25.56 -4.15 -5.27
CA ASP A 48 -24.09 -4.14 -5.23
C ASP A 48 -23.33 -3.52 -6.43
N LEU A 49 -23.23 -2.19 -6.42
CA LEU A 49 -22.10 -1.49 -7.02
C LEU A 49 -21.11 -1.10 -5.91
N LEU A 50 -19.95 -1.75 -5.91
CA LEU A 50 -18.72 -1.16 -5.37
C LEU A 50 -17.82 -0.72 -6.54
N PRO A 51 -16.96 0.29 -6.37
CA PRO A 51 -16.42 1.04 -7.50
C PRO A 51 -15.35 0.30 -8.32
N GLU A 52 -15.12 0.81 -9.54
CA GLU A 52 -13.81 0.72 -10.18
C GLU A 52 -12.77 1.44 -9.29
N ASP A 53 -11.53 0.95 -9.27
CA ASP A 53 -10.44 1.26 -8.34
C ASP A 53 -10.64 0.87 -6.85
N ILE A 54 -9.94 -0.19 -6.44
CA ILE A 54 -9.75 -0.55 -5.03
C ILE A 54 -8.62 0.33 -4.45
N GLN A 55 -8.98 1.38 -3.70
CA GLN A 55 -8.04 2.06 -2.81
C GLN A 55 -7.96 1.36 -1.45
N ASP A 56 -6.76 1.39 -0.85
CA ASP A 56 -6.49 0.77 0.44
C ASP A 56 -6.83 1.71 1.61
N ARG A 57 -7.26 1.11 2.73
CA ARG A 57 -7.76 1.70 3.99
C ARG A 57 -9.17 2.34 3.99
N ALA A 58 -10.06 1.64 4.70
CA ALA A 58 -11.15 2.16 5.55
C ALA A 58 -12.02 3.32 5.00
N TYR A 59 -13.21 2.97 4.50
CA TYR A 59 -14.27 3.92 4.15
C TYR A 59 -15.05 4.41 5.40
N PRO A 60 -15.12 5.73 5.64
CA PRO A 60 -16.27 6.38 6.25
C PRO A 60 -17.31 6.83 5.20
N ASP A 61 -18.55 7.05 5.65
CA ASP A 61 -19.62 7.83 5.00
C ASP A 61 -20.08 7.42 3.59
N THR A 62 -21.10 6.54 3.53
CA THR A 62 -22.14 6.57 2.48
C THR A 62 -23.45 7.08 3.11
N PRO A 63 -24.19 8.02 2.48
CA PRO A 63 -25.42 8.55 3.08
C PRO A 63 -26.52 7.50 3.24
N VAL A 64 -26.97 7.27 4.46
CA VAL A 64 -28.10 6.38 4.77
C VAL A 64 -29.41 7.02 4.32
N LYS A 65 -30.14 6.36 3.41
CA LYS A 65 -31.57 6.60 3.24
C LYS A 65 -32.33 5.94 4.39
N GLU A 66 -33.29 6.66 4.97
CA GLU A 66 -34.24 6.05 5.91
C GLU A 66 -35.01 4.91 5.21
N LEU A 67 -35.08 3.77 5.88
CA LEU A 67 -35.84 2.59 5.46
C LEU A 67 -36.99 2.39 6.44
N ASP A 68 -38.20 2.20 5.91
CA ASP A 68 -39.38 1.94 6.70
C ASP A 68 -39.26 0.58 7.40
N THR A 69 -39.51 0.55 8.71
CA THR A 69 -39.31 -0.62 9.58
C THR A 69 -40.61 -1.41 9.82
N THR A 70 -41.74 -1.03 9.21
CA THR A 70 -43.06 -1.58 9.53
C THR A 70 -43.40 -2.97 8.92
N THR A 71 -42.44 -3.91 8.81
CA THR A 71 -42.80 -5.34 8.60
C THR A 71 -41.83 -6.35 9.23
N ILE A 72 -42.22 -6.85 10.41
CA ILE A 72 -42.05 -8.22 10.92
C ILE A 72 -40.66 -8.89 10.77
N VAL A 73 -39.93 -8.92 11.88
CA VAL A 73 -39.25 -10.16 12.36
C VAL A 73 -39.66 -10.36 13.82
N ASP A 74 -40.05 -11.58 14.19
CA ASP A 74 -40.56 -11.90 15.53
C ASP A 74 -39.53 -11.71 16.65
N GLN A 75 -40.02 -11.24 17.81
CA GLN A 75 -39.26 -11.20 19.06
C GLN A 75 -39.00 -12.60 19.61
N LYS A 76 -38.00 -13.31 19.07
CA LYS A 76 -37.32 -14.39 19.81
C LYS A 76 -36.18 -13.81 20.62
N ALA A 77 -36.32 -13.91 21.94
CA ALA A 77 -35.47 -13.21 22.91
C ALA A 77 -33.98 -13.48 22.68
N SER A 78 -33.20 -12.40 22.55
CA SER A 78 -31.76 -12.43 22.65
C SER A 78 -31.35 -13.11 23.96
N PRO A 79 -30.48 -14.13 23.95
CA PRO A 79 -29.96 -14.67 25.19
C PRO A 79 -29.18 -13.57 25.91
N LYS A 80 -29.53 -13.30 27.17
CA LYS A 80 -28.73 -12.43 28.02
C LYS A 80 -27.38 -13.12 28.25
N VAL A 81 -26.34 -12.66 27.55
CA VAL A 81 -24.96 -12.98 27.91
C VAL A 81 -24.63 -12.13 29.13
N GLU A 82 -24.68 -12.75 30.30
CA GLU A 82 -24.19 -12.14 31.53
C GLU A 82 -22.67 -12.03 31.43
N THR A 83 -22.18 -10.83 31.11
CA THR A 83 -20.76 -10.49 31.22
C THR A 83 -20.42 -10.41 32.71
N GLU A 84 -19.96 -11.52 33.31
CA GLU A 84 -19.37 -11.48 34.65
C GLU A 84 -18.22 -10.47 34.64
N SER A 85 -18.43 -9.37 35.36
CA SER A 85 -17.47 -8.28 35.42
C SER A 85 -16.30 -8.64 36.33
N ILE A 86 -15.13 -8.04 36.07
CA ILE A 86 -14.03 -7.99 37.05
C ILE A 86 -14.39 -7.19 38.32
N LEU A 87 -15.60 -6.63 38.35
CA LEU A 87 -16.24 -5.98 39.47
C LEU A 87 -17.22 -6.96 40.11
N LYS A 88 -16.83 -7.58 41.23
CA LYS A 88 -17.79 -8.23 42.14
C LYS A 88 -18.72 -7.17 42.70
N ASP A 89 -20.02 -7.46 42.79
CA ASP A 89 -21.03 -6.55 43.38
C ASP A 89 -20.78 -6.20 44.86
N LYS A 90 -19.87 -6.90 45.55
CA LYS A 90 -19.41 -6.62 46.92
C LYS A 90 -18.03 -7.23 47.20
N GLU A 91 -17.08 -6.39 47.59
CA GLU A 91 -16.13 -6.69 48.66
C GLU A 91 -16.36 -5.66 49.78
N GLU A 92 -16.27 -6.04 51.05
CA GLU A 92 -16.56 -5.11 52.15
C GLU A 92 -15.54 -3.96 52.20
N ALA A 93 -16.03 -2.73 52.40
CA ALA A 93 -15.16 -1.60 52.71
C ALA A 93 -14.35 -1.89 54.01
N PRO A 94 -13.03 -1.63 54.02
CA PRO A 94 -12.18 -2.01 55.15
C PRO A 94 -12.59 -1.30 56.44
N LYS A 95 -12.93 -2.09 57.46
CA LYS A 95 -13.35 -1.64 58.80
C LYS A 95 -12.15 -1.37 59.70
N GLU A 96 -11.42 -0.29 59.43
CA GLU A 96 -10.50 0.32 60.41
C GLU A 96 -10.80 1.81 60.61
N ALA A 97 -10.39 2.34 61.76
CA ALA A 97 -10.78 3.66 62.23
C ALA A 97 -10.09 4.81 61.47
N GLU A 98 -10.78 5.95 61.42
CA GLU A 98 -10.24 7.18 60.84
C GLU A 98 -8.95 7.63 61.56
N ASN A 99 -7.85 7.81 60.82
CA ASN A 99 -6.83 8.84 61.12
C ASN A 99 -5.81 9.02 59.98
N GLY A 100 -6.15 9.89 59.02
CA GLY A 100 -5.21 10.47 58.05
C GLY A 100 -5.54 10.17 56.57
N ASN A 101 -5.74 11.23 55.78
CA ASN A 101 -5.64 11.15 54.32
C ASN A 101 -4.19 10.78 53.94
N ARG A 102 -3.95 10.03 52.85
CA ARG A 102 -2.60 9.70 52.37
C ARG A 102 -2.59 9.47 50.87
N ALA A 103 -1.41 9.61 50.26
CA ALA A 103 -1.12 9.14 48.91
C ALA A 103 -1.38 7.64 48.74
N ILE A 104 -0.99 6.86 49.75
CA ILE A 104 -1.03 5.40 49.75
C ILE A 104 -2.01 4.93 50.83
N ILE A 105 -3.05 4.21 50.44
CA ILE A 105 -4.07 3.69 51.35
C ILE A 105 -3.72 2.25 51.76
N ASN A 106 -3.81 1.95 53.06
CA ASN A 106 -3.44 0.66 53.64
C ASN A 106 -2.07 0.13 53.16
N GLY A 107 -1.13 1.02 52.83
CA GLY A 107 0.17 0.67 52.28
C GLY A 107 0.14 0.05 50.87
N GLY A 108 -0.83 0.43 50.03
CA GLY A 108 -0.93 0.04 48.62
C GLY A 108 -1.75 -1.24 48.38
N GLN A 109 -2.34 -1.83 49.43
CA GLN A 109 -3.05 -3.10 49.34
C GLN A 109 -4.41 -3.03 48.61
N ASP A 110 -4.91 -1.83 48.34
CA ASP A 110 -6.08 -1.57 47.50
C ASP A 110 -5.73 -1.47 46.00
N LEU A 111 -4.46 -1.17 45.65
CA LEU A 111 -3.94 -1.16 44.29
C LEU A 111 -3.58 -2.60 43.86
N LYS A 112 -4.59 -3.35 43.44
CA LYS A 112 -4.51 -4.76 43.06
C LYS A 112 -3.93 -4.91 41.64
N HIS A 113 -2.96 -5.82 41.47
CA HIS A 113 -2.49 -6.25 40.15
C HIS A 113 -3.59 -7.05 39.42
N ILE A 114 -3.78 -6.81 38.13
CA ILE A 114 -4.65 -7.58 37.23
C ILE A 114 -3.79 -8.33 36.23
N ASN A 115 -3.89 -9.66 36.21
CA ASN A 115 -3.40 -10.44 35.08
C ASN A 115 -4.24 -10.12 33.84
N TYR A 116 -3.59 -9.66 32.77
CA TYR A 116 -4.25 -9.32 31.51
C TYR A 116 -4.75 -10.56 30.75
N GLU A 117 -4.23 -11.76 31.05
CA GLU A 117 -4.64 -13.00 30.39
C GLU A 117 -5.85 -13.67 31.06
N GLY A 118 -6.76 -14.19 30.23
CA GLY A 118 -7.86 -15.05 30.69
C GLY A 118 -9.08 -14.34 31.30
N GLN A 119 -9.12 -13.00 31.29
CA GLN A 119 -10.25 -12.22 31.84
C GLN A 119 -10.87 -11.26 30.80
N PRO A 120 -12.20 -11.09 30.69
CA PRO A 120 -12.83 -10.31 29.61
C PRO A 120 -12.75 -8.77 29.70
N ALA A 121 -11.97 -8.18 30.61
CA ALA A 121 -12.06 -6.74 30.91
C ALA A 121 -10.69 -6.04 30.94
N THR A 122 -10.07 -5.94 29.77
CA THR A 122 -8.69 -5.43 29.63
C THR A 122 -8.59 -4.23 28.68
N ALA A 123 -9.57 -3.32 28.77
CA ALA A 123 -9.63 -2.10 27.98
C ALA A 123 -8.48 -1.11 28.25
N ALA A 124 -7.70 -1.27 29.32
CA ALA A 124 -6.60 -0.38 29.64
C ALA A 124 -5.34 -0.68 28.81
N THR A 125 -4.58 0.36 28.47
CA THR A 125 -3.31 0.28 27.73
C THR A 125 -2.28 1.22 28.34
N MET A 126 -0.99 0.91 28.18
CA MET A 126 0.07 1.90 28.39
C MET A 126 0.14 2.84 27.19
N VAL A 127 0.38 4.12 27.44
CA VAL A 127 0.59 5.16 26.42
C VAL A 127 1.99 5.73 26.61
N TYR A 128 2.78 5.82 25.55
CA TYR A 128 4.16 6.29 25.60
C TYR A 128 4.44 7.41 24.59
N SER A 129 5.27 8.34 25.02
CA SER A 129 5.91 9.37 24.19
C SER A 129 7.41 9.33 24.42
N THR A 130 8.20 9.01 23.39
CA THR A 130 9.67 9.14 23.45
C THR A 130 10.16 10.22 22.51
N TYR A 131 11.14 10.99 22.94
CA TYR A 131 11.64 12.16 22.21
C TYR A 131 13.07 12.49 22.65
N ASN A 132 13.74 13.40 21.94
CA ASN A 132 15.09 13.85 22.28
C ASN A 132 15.03 15.32 22.76
N ALA A 133 15.83 15.66 23.78
CA ALA A 133 16.13 17.05 24.12
C ALA A 133 17.65 17.17 24.37
N GLY A 134 18.33 17.87 23.47
CA GLY A 134 19.78 17.75 23.34
C GLY A 134 20.18 16.31 22.98
N GLU A 135 21.27 15.83 23.59
CA GLU A 135 21.77 14.45 23.41
C GLU A 135 20.98 13.41 24.23
N GLN A 136 20.07 13.83 25.12
CA GLN A 136 19.32 12.93 26.00
C GLN A 136 18.00 12.49 25.35
N ARG A 137 17.77 11.17 25.31
CA ARG A 137 16.48 10.57 24.96
C ARG A 137 15.61 10.45 26.20
N TYR A 138 14.43 11.04 26.13
CA TYR A 138 13.41 11.00 27.18
C TYR A 138 12.32 9.97 26.84
N LEU A 139 11.75 9.39 27.88
CA LEU A 139 10.57 8.52 27.81
C LEU A 139 9.56 9.02 28.84
N VAL A 140 8.36 9.33 28.37
CA VAL A 140 7.17 9.53 29.19
C VAL A 140 6.26 8.33 28.99
N SER A 141 5.75 7.78 30.09
CA SER A 141 4.71 6.75 30.05
C SER A 141 3.54 7.14 30.95
N GLY A 142 2.34 7.09 30.38
CA GLY A 142 1.08 7.13 31.10
C GLY A 142 0.22 5.91 30.75
N SER A 143 -1.08 6.07 30.97
CA SER A 143 -2.12 5.09 30.74
C SER A 143 -3.17 5.61 29.76
N GLY A 144 -4.01 4.72 29.25
CA GLY A 144 -5.18 5.01 28.44
C GLY A 144 -6.24 3.93 28.64
N ILE A 145 -7.48 4.20 28.26
CA ILE A 145 -8.56 3.20 28.23
C ILE A 145 -9.29 3.23 26.89
N PHE A 146 -9.39 2.08 26.23
CA PHE A 146 -10.17 1.91 25.02
C PHE A 146 -11.66 2.11 25.33
N VAL A 147 -12.31 3.07 24.65
CA VAL A 147 -13.74 3.40 24.76
C VAL A 147 -14.57 2.99 23.54
N ALA A 148 -13.88 2.58 22.48
CA ALA A 148 -14.40 1.85 21.32
C ALA A 148 -13.26 0.94 20.81
N PRO A 149 -13.48 0.04 19.81
CA PRO A 149 -12.49 -0.95 19.41
C PRO A 149 -11.10 -0.40 19.09
N ASN A 150 -11.01 0.82 18.54
CA ASN A 150 -9.78 1.47 18.12
C ASN A 150 -9.62 2.90 18.69
N LEU A 151 -10.33 3.27 19.76
CA LEU A 151 -10.23 4.63 20.34
C LEU A 151 -9.83 4.59 21.81
N ILE A 152 -8.65 5.13 22.12
CA ILE A 152 -8.08 5.18 23.47
C ILE A 152 -8.35 6.56 24.08
N LEU A 153 -9.18 6.64 25.12
CA LEU A 153 -9.33 7.84 25.94
C LEU A 153 -8.14 7.94 26.91
N THR A 154 -7.54 9.13 27.00
CA THR A 154 -6.34 9.40 27.82
C THR A 154 -6.23 10.90 28.12
N VAL A 155 -5.15 11.33 28.75
CA VAL A 155 -4.86 12.74 29.08
C VAL A 155 -3.95 13.39 28.04
N ALA A 156 -4.11 14.68 27.83
CA ALA A 156 -3.33 15.41 26.82
C ALA A 156 -1.86 15.58 27.24
N HIS A 157 -1.56 15.67 28.55
CA HIS A 157 -0.20 15.82 29.08
C HIS A 157 0.71 14.60 28.85
N ASN A 158 0.17 13.45 28.40
CA ASN A 158 0.99 12.34 27.89
C ASN A 158 1.75 12.74 26.60
N PHE A 159 1.20 13.69 25.82
CA PHE A 159 1.73 14.13 24.52
C PHE A 159 2.16 15.61 24.49
N LEU A 160 1.51 16.46 25.31
CA LEU A 160 1.70 17.91 25.28
C LEU A 160 2.52 18.46 26.44
N GLU A 161 3.18 19.58 26.16
CA GLU A 161 3.67 20.55 27.14
C GLU A 161 2.99 21.90 26.93
N ALA A 162 2.78 22.65 28.01
CA ALA A 162 2.18 23.98 27.94
C ALA A 162 3.26 25.02 27.62
N ASN A 163 3.02 25.88 26.63
CA ASN A 163 3.81 27.09 26.42
C ASN A 163 3.64 28.00 27.66
N LYS A 164 4.76 28.44 28.25
CA LYS A 164 4.78 29.22 29.50
C LYS A 164 4.21 30.64 29.39
N GLU A 165 4.11 31.17 28.18
CA GLU A 165 3.63 32.53 27.89
C GLU A 165 2.18 32.53 27.41
N THR A 166 1.80 31.60 26.52
CA THR A 166 0.46 31.55 25.91
C THR A 166 -0.50 30.56 26.55
N GLY A 167 0.02 29.55 27.28
CA GLY A 167 -0.77 28.41 27.74
C GLY A 167 -1.16 27.41 26.65
N GLU A 168 -0.71 27.59 25.40
CA GLU A 168 -1.03 26.66 24.30
C GLU A 168 -0.21 25.37 24.40
N GLY A 169 -0.88 24.24 24.14
CA GLY A 169 -0.29 22.91 24.17
C GLY A 169 0.48 22.57 22.89
N HIS A 170 1.78 22.34 23.01
CA HIS A 170 2.65 21.91 21.92
C HIS A 170 3.15 20.48 22.18
N ILE A 171 3.49 19.74 21.11
CA ILE A 171 3.99 18.36 21.26
C ILE A 171 5.33 18.35 21.99
N ARG A 172 5.39 17.55 23.06
CA ARG A 172 6.60 17.29 23.84
C ARG A 172 7.71 16.75 22.94
N GLY A 173 8.82 17.48 22.85
CA GLY A 173 9.96 17.14 21.98
C GLY A 173 9.74 17.37 20.47
N GLY A 174 8.60 17.95 20.08
CA GLY A 174 8.29 18.35 18.70
C GLY A 174 8.56 17.25 17.67
N LYS A 175 9.34 17.57 16.63
CA LYS A 175 9.67 16.65 15.52
C LYS A 175 10.46 15.38 15.90
N SER A 176 10.95 15.27 17.13
CA SER A 176 11.60 14.05 17.63
C SER A 176 10.64 13.09 18.34
N ALA A 177 9.37 13.48 18.52
CA ALA A 177 8.38 12.68 19.22
C ALA A 177 7.98 11.42 18.42
N GLN A 178 8.02 10.28 19.08
CA GLN A 178 7.49 9.00 18.64
C GLN A 178 6.47 8.52 19.68
N PHE A 179 5.27 8.15 19.22
CA PHE A 179 4.19 7.68 20.06
C PHE A 179 3.91 6.20 19.81
N TYR A 180 3.63 5.48 20.88
CA TYR A 180 3.19 4.09 20.82
C TYR A 180 2.33 3.77 22.04
N TYR A 181 1.37 2.86 21.84
CA TYR A 181 0.68 2.22 22.95
C TYR A 181 1.20 0.79 23.10
N ASN A 182 1.15 0.25 24.31
CA ASN A 182 1.41 -1.15 24.56
C ASN A 182 0.26 -1.76 25.36
N VAL A 183 -0.27 -2.86 24.83
CA VAL A 183 -1.45 -3.54 25.33
C VAL A 183 -1.11 -4.99 25.66
N GLY A 184 -1.55 -5.46 26.82
CA GLY A 184 -1.30 -6.84 27.25
C GLY A 184 0.08 -7.16 27.80
N SER A 185 0.81 -6.18 28.34
CA SER A 185 2.01 -6.47 29.11
C SER A 185 1.66 -7.04 30.49
N ASN A 186 2.14 -8.27 30.73
CA ASN A 186 2.08 -8.99 32.01
C ASN A 186 3.45 -9.04 32.72
N SER A 187 4.50 -8.43 32.14
CA SER A 187 5.87 -8.41 32.67
C SER A 187 6.34 -7.01 33.04
N GLU A 188 7.29 -6.92 33.98
CA GLU A 188 7.98 -5.68 34.34
C GLU A 188 8.69 -5.02 33.14
N LYS A 189 8.75 -3.69 33.13
CA LYS A 189 9.49 -2.92 32.13
C LYS A 189 10.99 -3.21 32.23
N LYS A 190 11.65 -3.36 31.08
CA LYS A 190 13.11 -3.44 30.97
C LYS A 190 13.60 -2.14 30.34
N ASN A 191 14.55 -1.45 30.98
CA ASN A 191 15.05 -0.14 30.55
C ASN A 191 13.91 0.89 30.31
N SER A 192 12.92 0.92 31.22
CA SER A 192 11.70 1.74 31.15
C SER A 192 10.75 1.47 29.96
N LEU A 193 11.02 0.44 29.15
CA LEU A 193 10.19 -0.01 28.03
C LEU A 193 9.42 -1.30 28.39
N PRO A 194 8.22 -1.53 27.81
CA PRO A 194 7.47 -2.77 28.04
C PRO A 194 8.26 -3.98 27.52
N SER A 195 8.30 -5.06 28.30
CA SER A 195 9.02 -6.30 27.93
C SER A 195 8.11 -7.44 27.45
N SER A 196 6.80 -7.19 27.40
CA SER A 196 5.75 -8.11 26.96
C SER A 196 4.55 -7.34 26.40
N GLY A 197 3.52 -8.05 25.91
CA GLY A 197 2.38 -7.44 25.24
C GLY A 197 2.69 -6.93 23.84
N THR A 198 1.67 -6.42 23.16
CA THR A 198 1.77 -5.89 21.79
C THR A 198 2.02 -4.39 21.83
N THR A 199 3.10 -3.93 21.20
CA THR A 199 3.41 -2.51 21.05
C THR A 199 3.04 -2.05 19.64
N VAL A 200 2.26 -0.98 19.51
CA VAL A 200 1.79 -0.42 18.23
C VAL A 200 2.10 1.08 18.18
N LEU A 201 2.71 1.54 17.08
CA LEU A 201 3.05 2.95 16.87
C LEU A 201 1.86 3.75 16.33
N PHE A 202 1.81 5.04 16.66
CA PHE A 202 0.88 6.02 16.08
C PHE A 202 1.55 7.40 15.92
N ARG A 203 0.91 8.31 15.19
CA ARG A 203 1.44 9.64 14.80
C ARG A 203 0.65 10.75 15.46
N GLU A 204 1.17 11.99 15.47
CA GLU A 204 0.44 13.16 15.99
C GLU A 204 -0.96 13.32 15.34
N LYS A 205 -1.09 13.03 14.04
CA LYS A 205 -2.39 13.15 13.35
C LYS A 205 -3.46 12.16 13.83
N ASP A 206 -3.03 11.11 14.53
CA ASP A 206 -3.88 10.06 15.10
C ASP A 206 -4.30 10.43 16.55
N ILE A 207 -3.98 11.65 17.03
CA ILE A 207 -4.29 12.16 18.37
C ILE A 207 -5.27 13.35 18.30
N HIS A 208 -6.45 13.18 18.89
CA HIS A 208 -7.48 14.20 18.98
C HIS A 208 -7.47 14.82 20.38
N PHE A 209 -7.05 16.08 20.49
CA PHE A 209 -7.05 16.83 21.74
C PHE A 209 -8.40 17.55 21.95
N TRP A 210 -8.96 17.49 23.15
CA TRP A 210 -10.19 18.20 23.51
C TRP A 210 -10.02 19.73 23.34
N ASN A 211 -8.93 20.30 23.88
CA ASN A 211 -8.65 21.73 23.74
C ASN A 211 -7.13 22.02 23.77
N LYS A 212 -6.44 21.78 22.65
CA LYS A 212 -4.98 22.02 22.51
C LYS A 212 -4.60 23.49 22.75
N LYS A 213 -5.43 24.44 22.32
CA LYS A 213 -5.17 25.89 22.42
C LYS A 213 -5.17 26.41 23.86
N GLU A 214 -5.97 25.80 24.74
CA GLU A 214 -6.10 26.23 26.14
C GLU A 214 -5.61 25.18 27.13
N PHE A 215 -4.81 24.22 26.69
CA PHE A 215 -4.27 23.12 27.50
C PHE A 215 -3.68 23.60 28.85
N GLY A 216 -2.89 24.67 28.83
CA GLY A 216 -2.29 25.28 30.02
C GLY A 216 -3.26 26.07 30.92
N LYS A 217 -4.55 26.20 30.56
CA LYS A 217 -5.58 26.83 31.41
C LYS A 217 -6.19 25.88 32.46
N GLY A 218 -5.67 24.65 32.57
CA GLY A 218 -5.94 23.73 33.69
C GLY A 218 -6.56 22.39 33.29
N TYR A 219 -6.72 21.52 34.28
CA TYR A 219 -7.07 20.09 34.14
C TYR A 219 -8.30 19.80 33.26
N LYS A 220 -9.29 20.69 33.18
CA LYS A 220 -10.43 20.53 32.27
C LYS A 220 -10.08 20.47 30.78
N ASN A 221 -8.91 20.98 30.39
CA ASN A 221 -8.41 20.93 29.01
C ASN A 221 -7.40 19.78 28.77
N ASP A 222 -7.06 19.02 29.81
CA ASP A 222 -6.10 17.91 29.78
C ASP A 222 -6.76 16.57 29.41
N LEU A 223 -7.36 16.52 28.22
CA LEU A 223 -8.11 15.35 27.70
C LEU A 223 -7.76 15.10 26.24
N ALA A 224 -7.54 13.83 25.89
CA ALA A 224 -7.22 13.40 24.53
C ALA A 224 -7.84 12.03 24.19
N LEU A 225 -8.04 11.80 22.89
CA LEU A 225 -8.35 10.52 22.28
C LEU A 225 -7.24 10.14 21.30
N VAL A 226 -6.91 8.85 21.20
CA VAL A 226 -6.01 8.32 20.17
C VAL A 226 -6.76 7.34 19.27
N GLU A 227 -6.72 7.57 17.97
CA GLU A 227 -7.12 6.62 16.93
C GLU A 227 -6.02 5.55 16.81
N ALA A 228 -6.26 4.39 17.43
CA ALA A 228 -5.34 3.26 17.43
C ALA A 228 -5.34 2.58 16.04
N PRO A 229 -4.19 2.47 15.33
CA PRO A 229 -4.16 1.89 13.97
C PRO A 229 -4.55 0.41 13.87
N ILE A 230 -4.58 -0.30 15.00
CA ILE A 230 -5.02 -1.70 15.11
C ILE A 230 -6.05 -1.77 16.25
N PRO A 231 -7.26 -2.31 16.02
CA PRO A 231 -8.27 -2.46 17.08
C PRO A 231 -7.79 -3.34 18.25
N LEU A 232 -8.17 -2.99 19.47
CA LEU A 232 -7.86 -3.71 20.71
C LEU A 232 -8.10 -5.23 20.61
N PRO A 233 -9.24 -5.75 20.11
CA PRO A 233 -9.44 -7.21 20.00
C PRO A 233 -8.45 -7.92 19.06
N ILE A 234 -7.81 -7.18 18.14
CA ILE A 234 -6.84 -7.70 17.18
C ILE A 234 -5.40 -7.51 17.71
N ALA A 235 -5.11 -6.35 18.32
CA ALA A 235 -3.80 -6.07 18.93
C ALA A 235 -3.54 -6.84 20.24
N SER A 236 -4.59 -7.19 20.98
CA SER A 236 -4.48 -7.80 22.31
C SER A 236 -4.01 -9.27 22.27
N PRO A 237 -3.01 -9.67 23.09
CA PRO A 237 -2.67 -11.08 23.26
C PRO A 237 -3.78 -11.89 23.94
N ASN A 238 -4.62 -11.25 24.76
CA ASN A 238 -5.85 -11.83 25.26
C ASN A 238 -6.96 -11.65 24.22
N LYS A 239 -7.36 -12.74 23.55
CA LYS A 239 -8.41 -12.73 22.51
C LYS A 239 -9.79 -12.33 23.06
N ALA A 240 -10.04 -12.45 24.37
CA ALA A 240 -11.29 -12.02 25.01
C ALA A 240 -11.31 -10.52 25.40
N ALA A 241 -10.26 -9.76 25.06
CA ALA A 241 -10.22 -8.32 25.33
C ALA A 241 -11.29 -7.54 24.55
N THR A 242 -12.00 -6.67 25.27
CA THR A 242 -12.94 -5.68 24.73
C THR A 242 -12.65 -4.29 25.31
N PHE A 243 -13.12 -3.26 24.63
CA PHE A 243 -13.13 -1.88 25.11
C PHE A 243 -14.17 -1.70 26.22
N ALA A 244 -14.05 -0.63 27.00
CA ALA A 244 -14.97 -0.28 28.08
C ALA A 244 -16.03 0.73 27.59
N PRO A 245 -17.33 0.46 27.73
CA PRO A 245 -18.37 1.40 27.32
C PRO A 245 -18.33 2.69 28.15
N LEU A 246 -18.78 3.81 27.57
CA LEU A 246 -18.94 5.07 28.30
C LEU A 246 -20.09 5.00 29.31
N ALA A 247 -19.96 5.74 30.41
CA ALA A 247 -21.09 6.05 31.27
C ALA A 247 -21.92 7.21 30.69
N GLU A 248 -23.18 7.33 31.12
CA GLU A 248 -23.94 8.57 30.92
C GLU A 248 -23.56 9.61 31.97
N HIS A 249 -23.56 10.88 31.57
CA HIS A 249 -23.19 11.97 32.46
C HIS A 249 -24.20 12.11 33.61
N LYS A 250 -23.69 12.23 34.84
CA LYS A 250 -24.46 12.55 36.05
C LYS A 250 -23.62 13.41 37.00
N THR A 251 -24.31 14.14 37.89
CA THR A 251 -23.65 14.74 39.06
C THR A 251 -23.23 13.63 40.03
N HIS A 252 -21.95 13.61 40.40
CA HIS A 252 -21.41 12.68 41.40
C HIS A 252 -21.45 13.28 42.82
N GLN A 253 -21.46 12.40 43.83
CA GLN A 253 -21.35 12.77 45.24
C GLN A 253 -20.17 12.08 45.95
N PRO A 254 -19.59 12.70 47.00
CA PRO A 254 -18.66 12.03 47.91
C PRO A 254 -19.27 10.74 48.51
N GLY A 255 -18.48 9.68 48.59
CA GLY A 255 -18.89 8.36 49.06
C GLY A 255 -19.35 7.39 47.96
N GLU A 256 -19.58 7.86 46.73
CA GLU A 256 -19.84 6.94 45.60
C GLU A 256 -18.66 6.02 45.31
N ALA A 257 -18.92 4.75 45.03
CA ALA A 257 -17.90 3.77 44.67
C ALA A 257 -17.39 3.98 43.22
N ILE A 258 -16.08 3.94 43.06
CA ILE A 258 -15.38 4.02 41.76
C ILE A 258 -14.18 3.07 41.78
N SER A 259 -13.72 2.68 40.59
CA SER A 259 -12.39 2.08 40.41
C SER A 259 -11.53 2.97 39.50
N THR A 260 -10.22 2.98 39.72
CA THR A 260 -9.24 3.46 38.73
C THR A 260 -8.51 2.26 38.12
N ILE A 261 -8.25 2.28 36.81
CA ILE A 261 -7.60 1.17 36.08
C ILE A 261 -6.51 1.74 35.17
N GLY A 262 -5.28 1.24 35.28
CA GLY A 262 -4.15 1.72 34.49
C GLY A 262 -2.81 1.07 34.87
N TYR A 263 -1.72 1.66 34.38
CA TYR A 263 -0.36 1.14 34.47
C TYR A 263 0.53 2.06 35.33
N PRO A 264 0.48 1.93 36.67
CA PRO A 264 1.33 2.69 37.58
C PRO A 264 2.83 2.36 37.38
N THR A 265 3.70 3.31 37.73
CA THR A 265 5.15 3.19 37.53
C THR A 265 6.01 3.66 38.70
N ASP A 266 5.42 4.24 39.75
CA ASP A 266 6.16 4.87 40.85
C ASP A 266 6.06 4.09 42.16
N SER A 267 7.19 3.52 42.57
CA SER A 267 7.39 2.77 43.81
C SER A 267 8.19 3.56 44.87
N SER A 268 8.30 4.89 44.75
CA SER A 268 9.17 5.70 45.61
C SER A 268 8.62 5.99 47.02
N SER A 269 7.32 5.81 47.22
CA SER A 269 6.69 5.97 48.55
C SER A 269 7.20 4.95 49.55
N LYS A 270 7.48 5.41 50.78
CA LYS A 270 7.86 4.57 51.92
C LYS A 270 6.66 3.93 52.63
N GLU A 271 5.44 4.29 52.24
CA GLU A 271 4.21 3.71 52.80
C GLU A 271 3.78 2.44 52.05
N LEU A 272 4.27 2.23 50.82
CA LEU A 272 4.03 1.02 50.04
C LEU A 272 4.62 -0.23 50.73
N LYS A 273 3.75 -1.20 51.07
CA LYS A 273 4.13 -2.50 51.65
C LYS A 273 4.77 -3.45 50.64
N GLN A 274 4.53 -3.22 49.35
CA GLN A 274 5.10 -3.96 48.21
C GLN A 274 5.43 -2.98 47.08
N PRO A 275 6.51 -3.19 46.32
CA PRO A 275 6.82 -2.37 45.15
C PRO A 275 5.80 -2.60 44.04
N ILE A 276 5.52 -1.55 43.27
CA ILE A 276 4.74 -1.65 42.04
C ILE A 276 5.65 -2.17 40.93
N LEU A 277 5.18 -3.21 40.24
CA LEU A 277 5.85 -3.85 39.12
C LEU A 277 5.50 -3.08 37.84
N ALA A 278 6.20 -1.96 37.65
CA ALA A 278 5.97 -1.03 36.55
C ALA A 278 5.97 -1.77 35.20
N GLY A 279 4.89 -1.64 34.42
CA GLY A 279 4.69 -2.40 33.17
C GLY A 279 3.55 -3.41 33.21
N GLN A 280 3.03 -3.71 34.40
CA GLN A 280 1.83 -4.52 34.60
C GLN A 280 0.58 -3.67 34.83
N LEU A 281 -0.60 -4.27 34.60
CA LEU A 281 -1.90 -3.62 34.79
C LEU A 281 -2.32 -3.67 36.26
N TYR A 282 -2.82 -2.55 36.78
CA TYR A 282 -3.36 -2.46 38.14
C TYR A 282 -4.74 -1.79 38.16
N LYS A 283 -5.49 -2.07 39.23
CA LYS A 283 -6.78 -1.48 39.56
C LYS A 283 -6.82 -1.12 41.04
N ALA A 284 -7.28 0.10 41.36
CA ALA A 284 -7.56 0.49 42.73
C ALA A 284 -9.06 0.75 42.92
N ASP A 285 -9.65 0.12 43.93
CA ASP A 285 -11.07 0.22 44.28
C ASP A 285 -11.26 1.14 45.48
N GLY A 286 -12.23 2.06 45.40
CA GLY A 286 -12.48 2.99 46.50
C GLY A 286 -13.71 3.86 46.30
N THR A 287 -13.68 5.07 46.87
CA THR A 287 -14.81 6.00 46.85
C THR A 287 -14.41 7.42 46.50
N ILE A 288 -15.31 8.19 45.88
CA ILE A 288 -15.14 9.63 45.68
C ILE A 288 -14.99 10.33 47.04
N ARG A 289 -13.96 11.16 47.17
CA ARG A 289 -13.64 11.94 48.38
C ARG A 289 -14.18 13.36 48.30
N SER A 290 -14.00 14.02 47.16
CA SER A 290 -14.52 15.37 46.89
C SER A 290 -14.86 15.52 45.41
N VAL A 291 -15.75 16.47 45.13
CA VAL A 291 -16.25 16.82 43.80
C VAL A 291 -16.08 18.33 43.66
N GLU A 292 -15.44 18.78 42.59
CA GLU A 292 -15.09 20.18 42.35
C GLU A 292 -15.50 20.59 40.93
N SER A 293 -16.21 21.72 40.81
CA SER A 293 -16.64 22.26 39.52
C SER A 293 -15.54 23.14 38.93
N TYR A 294 -15.04 22.77 37.74
CA TYR A 294 -14.05 23.54 36.98
C TYR A 294 -14.68 24.57 36.03
N ASP A 295 -15.99 24.49 35.81
CA ASP A 295 -16.84 25.52 35.21
C ASP A 295 -18.34 25.25 35.39
N ASP A 296 -19.12 26.28 35.04
CA ASP A 296 -20.58 26.30 34.90
C ASP A 296 -21.12 25.36 33.79
N LYS A 297 -20.26 24.88 32.89
CA LYS A 297 -20.59 23.85 31.87
C LYS A 297 -20.65 22.42 32.44
N GLY A 298 -20.48 22.25 33.75
CA GLY A 298 -20.54 20.95 34.42
C GLY A 298 -19.25 20.13 34.32
N THR A 299 -18.14 20.73 33.91
CA THR A 299 -16.85 20.05 33.90
C THR A 299 -16.36 19.84 35.33
N THR A 300 -16.16 18.58 35.72
CA THR A 300 -16.09 18.18 37.13
C THR A 300 -14.81 17.41 37.42
N GLY A 301 -13.97 17.97 38.28
CA GLY A 301 -12.88 17.25 38.91
C GLY A 301 -13.38 16.42 40.08
N ILE A 302 -12.85 15.21 40.24
CA ILE A 302 -13.06 14.40 41.44
C ILE A 302 -11.73 14.01 42.07
N THR A 303 -11.72 13.95 43.39
CA THR A 303 -10.66 13.28 44.16
C THR A 303 -11.23 12.01 44.78
N TYR A 304 -10.41 11.01 45.06
CA TYR A 304 -10.88 9.70 45.52
C TYR A 304 -10.01 9.13 46.65
N LYS A 305 -10.64 8.25 47.45
CA LYS A 305 -10.01 7.43 48.48
C LYS A 305 -9.52 6.11 47.86
N THR A 306 -8.47 6.19 47.05
CA THR A 306 -7.63 5.04 46.68
C THR A 306 -6.16 5.40 46.84
N THR A 307 -5.29 4.41 46.91
CA THR A 307 -3.89 4.57 46.51
C THR A 307 -3.85 5.15 45.10
N SER A 308 -3.00 6.15 44.91
CA SER A 308 -2.67 6.75 43.62
C SER A 308 -1.16 6.99 43.58
N VAL A 309 -0.58 6.99 42.39
CA VAL A 309 0.87 7.03 42.12
C VAL A 309 1.09 7.52 40.68
N SER A 310 2.32 7.87 40.31
CA SER A 310 2.64 8.23 38.92
C SER A 310 2.49 7.04 37.95
N GLY A 311 2.25 7.34 36.67
CA GLY A 311 1.99 6.37 35.59
C GLY A 311 0.50 6.11 35.30
N LEU A 312 -0.38 6.33 36.29
CA LEU A 312 -1.84 6.20 36.13
C LEU A 312 -2.48 7.32 35.27
N SER A 313 -1.76 8.38 34.91
CA SER A 313 -2.22 9.48 34.05
C SER A 313 -2.84 9.01 32.73
N GLY A 314 -4.15 9.21 32.56
CA GLY A 314 -4.96 8.74 31.43
C GLY A 314 -5.63 7.38 31.64
N GLY A 315 -5.40 6.73 32.78
CA GLY A 315 -6.11 5.52 33.18
C GLY A 315 -7.60 5.78 33.39
N GLY A 316 -8.43 4.78 33.10
CA GLY A 316 -9.87 4.91 33.18
C GLY A 316 -10.36 5.03 34.62
N ILE A 317 -11.24 6.00 34.87
CA ILE A 317 -12.09 6.03 36.05
C ILE A 317 -13.39 5.34 35.65
N VAL A 318 -13.77 4.26 36.34
CA VAL A 318 -14.96 3.47 36.02
C VAL A 318 -15.93 3.36 37.21
N ASP A 319 -17.22 3.20 36.89
CA ASP A 319 -18.26 2.87 37.84
C ASP A 319 -18.29 1.37 38.19
N SER A 320 -19.23 0.95 39.05
CA SER A 320 -19.42 -0.45 39.43
C SER A 320 -19.94 -1.37 38.30
N GLN A 321 -20.25 -0.82 37.12
CA GLN A 321 -20.60 -1.58 35.90
C GLN A 321 -19.40 -1.67 34.92
N GLY A 322 -18.27 -1.04 35.24
CA GLY A 322 -17.10 -0.97 34.37
C GLY A 322 -17.20 0.10 33.29
N LYS A 323 -18.19 1.00 33.38
CA LYS A 323 -18.39 2.09 32.42
C LYS A 323 -17.46 3.26 32.73
N VAL A 324 -16.86 3.83 31.70
CA VAL A 324 -15.90 4.92 31.83
C VAL A 324 -16.61 6.24 32.16
N LEU A 325 -16.35 6.75 33.36
CA LEU A 325 -16.77 8.06 33.86
C LEU A 325 -15.85 9.19 33.36
N GLY A 326 -14.58 8.85 33.12
CA GLY A 326 -13.55 9.78 32.66
C GLY A 326 -12.14 9.25 32.92
N VAL A 327 -11.17 10.15 33.14
CA VAL A 327 -9.74 9.80 33.19
C VAL A 327 -9.03 10.33 34.44
N HIS A 328 -8.12 9.50 34.97
CA HIS A 328 -7.15 9.87 35.98
C HIS A 328 -6.21 10.94 35.44
N GLN A 329 -6.01 12.04 36.17
CA GLN A 329 -5.10 13.12 35.77
C GLN A 329 -4.00 13.41 36.78
N HIS A 330 -4.21 13.10 38.06
CA HIS A 330 -3.33 13.54 39.14
C HIS A 330 -2.87 12.36 40.01
N GLY A 331 -1.63 11.94 39.79
CA GLY A 331 -0.88 11.04 40.67
C GLY A 331 -0.35 11.77 41.91
N THR A 332 0.03 11.04 42.96
CA THR A 332 0.36 11.60 44.27
C THR A 332 1.81 12.11 44.40
N VAL A 333 2.31 12.82 43.40
CA VAL A 333 3.71 13.31 43.36
C VAL A 333 3.77 14.83 43.28
N ASP A 334 3.15 15.49 44.26
CA ASP A 334 3.29 16.93 44.48
C ASP A 334 4.41 17.21 45.49
N ASN A 335 5.52 17.78 45.01
CA ASN A 335 6.69 18.10 45.83
C ASN A 335 6.46 19.24 46.84
N GLY A 336 5.42 20.05 46.68
CA GLY A 336 5.00 21.07 47.65
C GLY A 336 4.09 20.54 48.77
N VAL A 337 3.47 19.37 48.58
CA VAL A 337 2.49 18.79 49.51
C VAL A 337 3.07 17.58 50.22
N ALA A 338 3.01 17.57 51.56
CA ALA A 338 3.40 16.41 52.36
C ALA A 338 2.57 15.16 52.00
N GLU A 339 3.20 13.98 51.98
CA GLU A 339 2.59 12.72 51.51
C GLU A 339 1.23 12.38 52.17
N LYS A 340 1.11 12.65 53.47
CA LYS A 340 -0.13 12.59 54.30
C LYS A 340 -1.23 13.62 53.97
N ASN A 341 -1.02 14.46 52.96
CA ASN A 341 -1.97 15.47 52.48
C ASN A 341 -2.24 15.30 50.97
N ARG A 342 -1.51 14.42 50.27
CA ARG A 342 -1.72 14.11 48.85
C ARG A 342 -2.88 13.15 48.66
N PHE A 343 -3.46 13.15 47.46
CA PHE A 343 -4.61 12.34 47.08
C PHE A 343 -4.62 12.19 45.55
N GLY A 344 -5.19 11.10 45.05
CA GLY A 344 -5.43 10.95 43.62
C GLY A 344 -6.59 11.83 43.14
N GLY A 345 -6.50 12.29 41.90
CA GLY A 345 -7.57 13.05 41.24
C GLY A 345 -7.71 12.75 39.75
N GLY A 346 -8.82 13.18 39.17
CA GLY A 346 -9.11 13.04 37.74
C GLY A 346 -10.38 13.77 37.31
N LEU A 347 -10.61 13.76 36.00
CA LEU A 347 -11.70 14.44 35.32
C LEU A 347 -12.84 13.46 35.06
N VAL A 348 -14.05 13.81 35.50
CA VAL A 348 -15.30 13.22 34.98
C VAL A 348 -15.74 14.01 33.77
N LEU A 349 -16.15 13.32 32.69
CA LEU A 349 -16.53 13.96 31.44
C LEU A 349 -17.76 14.85 31.64
N SER A 350 -17.62 16.15 31.30
CA SER A 350 -18.76 17.07 31.20
C SER A 350 -19.73 16.64 30.09
N PRO A 351 -20.97 17.19 30.01
CA PRO A 351 -21.87 16.88 28.90
C PRO A 351 -21.26 17.21 27.53
N GLU A 352 -20.50 18.30 27.42
CA GLU A 352 -19.82 18.68 26.18
C GLU A 352 -18.68 17.71 25.83
N GLN A 353 -17.89 17.29 26.84
CA GLN A 353 -16.80 16.32 26.66
C GLN A 353 -17.31 14.92 26.34
N LEU A 354 -18.36 14.46 27.04
CA LEU A 354 -18.99 13.16 26.78
C LEU A 354 -19.59 13.13 25.37
N LYS A 355 -20.23 14.23 24.92
CA LYS A 355 -20.67 14.36 23.53
C LYS A 355 -19.49 14.28 22.57
N TRP A 356 -18.40 15.02 22.81
CA TRP A 356 -17.21 14.97 21.96
C TRP A 356 -16.59 13.57 21.88
N VAL A 357 -16.50 12.81 22.97
CA VAL A 357 -16.04 11.42 22.92
C VAL A 357 -17.03 10.55 22.12
N LYS A 358 -18.34 10.71 22.33
CA LYS A 358 -19.38 9.99 21.55
C LYS A 358 -19.35 10.34 20.05
N ASP A 359 -19.11 11.60 19.69
CA ASP A 359 -18.95 12.07 18.31
C ASP A 359 -17.70 11.43 17.66
N MET A 360 -16.58 11.37 18.40
CA MET A 360 -15.36 10.71 17.92
C MET A 360 -15.55 9.19 17.77
N ILE A 361 -16.28 8.53 18.69
CA ILE A 361 -16.65 7.11 18.55
C ILE A 361 -17.59 6.88 17.36
N ALA A 362 -18.52 7.80 17.10
CA ALA A 362 -19.38 7.71 15.93
C ALA A 362 -18.61 7.85 14.60
N LYS A 363 -17.59 8.71 14.56
CA LYS A 363 -16.82 9.04 13.36
C LYS A 363 -15.61 8.14 13.09
N TYR A 364 -14.89 7.73 14.13
CA TYR A 364 -13.61 7.01 14.02
C TYR A 364 -13.66 5.59 14.62
N GLY A 365 -14.75 5.21 15.29
CA GLY A 365 -14.91 3.88 15.87
C GLY A 365 -15.14 2.82 14.79
N VAL A 366 -14.27 1.80 14.72
CA VAL A 366 -14.39 0.68 13.77
C VAL A 366 -15.69 -0.09 14.00
N LYS A 367 -16.48 -0.21 12.92
CA LYS A 367 -17.74 -0.96 12.78
C LYS A 367 -17.75 -1.62 11.40
N GLY A 368 -18.57 -2.65 11.23
CA GLY A 368 -18.65 -3.39 9.97
C GLY A 368 -17.36 -4.17 9.68
N TRP A 369 -16.99 -4.24 8.40
CA TRP A 369 -15.82 -4.98 7.93
C TRP A 369 -14.51 -4.23 8.22
N TYR A 370 -13.59 -4.91 8.90
CA TYR A 370 -12.20 -4.49 9.04
C TYR A 370 -11.29 -5.48 8.30
N GLN A 371 -10.47 -4.96 7.39
CA GLN A 371 -9.48 -5.71 6.62
C GLN A 371 -8.10 -5.50 7.27
N GLY A 372 -7.45 -6.59 7.70
CA GLY A 372 -6.06 -6.52 8.15
C GLY A 372 -5.07 -6.67 7.00
N ASP A 373 -3.90 -6.06 7.15
CA ASP A 373 -2.75 -6.07 6.22
C ASP A 373 -2.28 -7.49 5.79
N ASN A 374 -2.67 -8.51 6.56
CA ASN A 374 -2.39 -9.93 6.32
C ASN A 374 -3.45 -10.65 5.47
N GLY A 375 -4.42 -9.92 4.90
CA GLY A 375 -5.53 -10.49 4.13
C GLY A 375 -6.71 -11.01 4.95
N ASN A 376 -6.61 -11.07 6.28
CA ASN A 376 -7.72 -11.53 7.13
C ASN A 376 -8.80 -10.46 7.29
N ARG A 377 -10.06 -10.87 7.12
CA ARG A 377 -11.25 -10.04 7.39
C ARG A 377 -11.82 -10.32 8.77
N TYR A 378 -12.21 -9.26 9.45
CA TYR A 378 -12.86 -9.26 10.77
C TYR A 378 -14.15 -8.44 10.66
N TYR A 379 -15.15 -8.74 11.50
CA TYR A 379 -16.39 -7.95 11.53
C TYR A 379 -16.68 -7.46 12.95
N PHE A 380 -17.09 -6.20 13.04
CA PHE A 380 -17.47 -5.50 14.26
C PHE A 380 -18.95 -5.07 14.16
N THR A 381 -19.76 -5.32 15.18
CA THR A 381 -21.14 -4.81 15.22
C THR A 381 -21.18 -3.29 15.37
N ASP A 382 -22.37 -2.67 15.27
CA ASP A 382 -22.53 -1.22 15.45
C ASP A 382 -22.17 -0.73 16.86
N GLU A 383 -22.30 -1.60 17.88
CA GLU A 383 -21.80 -1.38 19.23
C GLU A 383 -20.27 -1.54 19.34
N GLY A 384 -19.59 -2.02 18.29
CA GLY A 384 -18.16 -2.30 18.27
C GLY A 384 -17.78 -3.71 18.72
N ARG A 385 -18.71 -4.64 18.92
CA ARG A 385 -18.37 -6.02 19.32
C ARG A 385 -17.76 -6.77 18.13
N MET A 386 -16.51 -7.22 18.24
CA MET A 386 -15.94 -8.09 17.21
C MET A 386 -16.57 -9.49 17.27
N LEU A 387 -16.92 -10.06 16.12
CA LEU A 387 -17.49 -11.40 16.04
C LEU A 387 -16.41 -12.48 16.21
N ARG A 388 -16.69 -13.52 17.01
CA ARG A 388 -15.78 -14.65 17.28
C ARG A 388 -16.55 -15.93 17.63
N ASN A 389 -16.05 -17.08 17.20
CA ASN A 389 -16.61 -18.42 17.51
C ASN A 389 -18.12 -18.56 17.20
N GLU A 390 -18.63 -17.76 16.27
CA GLU A 390 -20.06 -17.62 15.97
C GLU A 390 -20.29 -17.58 14.46
N LYS A 391 -21.56 -17.66 14.05
CA LYS A 391 -21.99 -17.42 12.68
C LYS A 391 -22.88 -16.19 12.64
N ALA A 392 -22.73 -15.37 11.60
CA ALA A 392 -23.58 -14.21 11.37
C ALA A 392 -23.95 -14.07 9.89
N VAL A 393 -25.15 -13.59 9.63
CA VAL A 393 -25.56 -13.13 8.30
C VAL A 393 -25.24 -11.65 8.20
N ILE A 394 -24.49 -11.26 7.16
CA ILE A 394 -24.01 -9.91 6.89
C ILE A 394 -24.36 -9.60 5.43
N GLY A 395 -25.32 -8.69 5.23
CA GLY A 395 -25.97 -8.53 3.93
C GLY A 395 -26.70 -9.80 3.51
N SER A 396 -26.47 -10.27 2.28
CA SER A 396 -27.02 -11.52 1.73
C SER A 396 -26.24 -12.79 2.12
N ASN A 397 -25.11 -12.66 2.82
CA ASN A 397 -24.10 -13.70 3.00
C ASN A 397 -24.00 -14.20 4.45
N GLU A 398 -23.81 -15.51 4.66
CA GLU A 398 -23.54 -16.13 5.97
C GLU A 398 -22.03 -16.35 6.13
N TYR A 399 -21.46 -15.88 7.24
CA TYR A 399 -20.06 -16.02 7.60
C TYR A 399 -19.91 -16.77 8.92
N SER A 400 -18.88 -17.61 9.02
CA SER A 400 -18.40 -18.22 10.27
C SER A 400 -17.16 -17.48 10.74
N PHE A 401 -17.10 -17.11 12.01
CA PHE A 401 -15.98 -16.43 12.64
C PHE A 401 -15.25 -17.40 13.55
N ASN A 402 -13.93 -17.56 13.37
CA ASN A 402 -13.13 -18.44 14.22
C ASN A 402 -12.80 -17.79 15.58
N GLN A 403 -12.00 -18.47 16.42
CA GLN A 403 -11.56 -17.94 17.73
C GLN A 403 -10.80 -16.61 17.62
N ASP A 404 -10.12 -16.39 16.49
CA ASP A 404 -9.31 -15.21 16.19
C ASP A 404 -10.16 -14.08 15.59
N GLY A 405 -11.44 -14.32 15.33
CA GLY A 405 -12.38 -13.36 14.72
C GLY A 405 -12.23 -13.24 13.21
N ILE A 406 -11.46 -14.14 12.60
CA ILE A 406 -11.26 -14.19 11.15
C ILE A 406 -12.53 -14.79 10.53
N ALA A 407 -13.07 -14.08 9.55
CA ALA A 407 -14.28 -14.47 8.82
C ALA A 407 -13.98 -15.48 7.70
N THR A 408 -14.77 -16.54 7.66
CA THR A 408 -14.86 -17.49 6.54
C THR A 408 -16.28 -17.43 6.00
N LEU A 409 -16.44 -17.17 4.71
CA LEU A 409 -17.76 -17.23 4.06
C LEU A 409 -18.22 -18.68 3.98
N ILE A 410 -19.51 -18.94 4.27
CA ILE A 410 -20.08 -20.30 4.34
C ILE A 410 -21.45 -20.44 3.66
N LYS A 411 -22.06 -19.35 3.21
CA LYS A 411 -23.28 -19.34 2.39
C LYS A 411 -23.47 -17.98 1.73
N GLY A 412 -24.14 -17.94 0.59
CA GLY A 412 -24.38 -16.70 -0.17
C GLY A 412 -23.51 -16.66 -1.42
N VAL A 413 -23.12 -15.47 -1.87
CA VAL A 413 -22.27 -15.25 -3.06
C VAL A 413 -20.84 -14.94 -2.65
N GLU A 414 -19.91 -15.72 -3.19
CA GLU A 414 -18.47 -15.48 -3.10
C GLU A 414 -17.99 -14.79 -4.38
N TYR A 415 -17.25 -13.69 -4.21
CA TYR A 415 -16.67 -12.91 -5.30
C TYR A 415 -15.26 -13.40 -5.57
N GLY A 416 -15.09 -14.22 -6.62
CA GLY A 416 -13.81 -14.78 -7.03
C GLY A 416 -13.09 -13.90 -8.05
N ARG A 417 -11.75 -13.89 -8.00
CA ARG A 417 -10.92 -13.26 -9.04
C ARG A 417 -10.49 -14.33 -10.05
N VAL A 418 -10.97 -14.26 -11.28
CA VAL A 418 -10.54 -15.16 -12.37
C VAL A 418 -9.39 -14.51 -13.11
N VAL A 419 -8.28 -15.24 -13.23
CA VAL A 419 -7.04 -14.80 -13.88
C VAL A 419 -6.78 -15.75 -15.05
N ILE A 420 -6.93 -15.28 -16.28
CA ILE A 420 -6.60 -16.08 -17.46
C ILE A 420 -5.11 -15.92 -17.74
N GLN A 421 -4.35 -17.00 -17.58
CA GLN A 421 -2.96 -17.09 -18.00
C GLN A 421 -2.93 -17.48 -19.47
N HIS A 422 -2.26 -16.68 -20.28
CA HIS A 422 -2.08 -16.94 -21.71
C HIS A 422 -0.64 -17.41 -21.93
N GLU A 423 -0.46 -18.68 -22.26
CA GLU A 423 0.87 -19.29 -22.41
C GLU A 423 1.03 -19.98 -23.77
N ASP A 424 2.26 -20.25 -24.20
CA ASP A 424 2.54 -21.08 -25.36
C ASP A 424 2.73 -22.57 -24.99
N GLU A 425 2.98 -23.43 -25.99
CA GLU A 425 3.23 -24.87 -25.78
C GLU A 425 4.48 -25.20 -24.95
N GLU A 426 5.38 -24.23 -24.74
CA GLU A 426 6.57 -24.36 -23.89
C GLU A 426 6.34 -23.81 -22.47
N GLY A 427 5.25 -23.08 -22.24
CA GLY A 427 4.89 -22.44 -20.97
C GLY A 427 5.39 -20.99 -20.83
N ASN A 428 5.73 -20.31 -21.92
CA ASN A 428 6.08 -18.88 -21.90
C ASN A 428 4.80 -18.02 -21.98
N PRO A 429 4.71 -16.89 -21.27
CA PRO A 429 3.55 -16.01 -21.34
C PRO A 429 3.43 -15.32 -22.71
N VAL A 430 2.27 -15.44 -23.34
CA VAL A 430 1.92 -14.87 -24.66
C VAL A 430 1.38 -13.45 -24.55
N LYS A 431 0.75 -13.12 -23.42
CA LYS A 431 0.31 -11.78 -23.03
C LYS A 431 0.12 -11.69 -21.51
N ASP A 432 -0.10 -10.48 -21.02
CA ASP A 432 -0.43 -10.18 -19.63
C ASP A 432 -1.77 -10.84 -19.25
N ASN A 433 -1.93 -11.28 -18.00
CA ASN A 433 -3.10 -12.07 -17.63
C ASN A 433 -4.38 -11.22 -17.61
N ASP A 434 -5.41 -11.62 -18.35
CA ASP A 434 -6.73 -11.00 -18.20
C ASP A 434 -7.29 -11.31 -16.80
N THR A 435 -7.85 -10.29 -16.14
CA THR A 435 -8.49 -10.42 -14.82
C THR A 435 -9.96 -10.08 -14.92
N PHE A 436 -10.79 -10.97 -14.39
CA PHE A 436 -12.25 -10.80 -14.27
C PHE A 436 -12.67 -11.01 -12.81
N ILE A 437 -13.77 -10.39 -12.41
CA ILE A 437 -14.45 -10.65 -11.13
C ILE A 437 -15.66 -11.52 -11.45
N GLU A 438 -15.75 -12.69 -10.81
CA GLU A 438 -16.82 -13.65 -11.02
C GLU A 438 -17.64 -13.84 -9.75
N GLN A 439 -18.95 -14.02 -9.91
CA GLN A 439 -19.89 -14.19 -8.80
C GLN A 439 -20.44 -15.62 -8.84
N THR A 440 -20.12 -16.44 -7.83
CA THR A 440 -20.72 -17.77 -7.69
C THR A 440 -21.22 -17.99 -6.27
N ALA A 441 -22.25 -18.82 -6.13
CA ALA A 441 -22.75 -19.20 -4.82
C ALA A 441 -21.76 -20.14 -4.12
N VAL A 442 -21.61 -19.99 -2.80
CA VAL A 442 -20.77 -20.87 -1.98
C VAL A 442 -21.17 -22.34 -2.19
N ASP A 443 -20.17 -23.22 -2.23
CA ASP A 443 -20.26 -24.66 -2.54
C ASP A 443 -20.89 -25.02 -3.91
N SER A 444 -21.24 -24.04 -4.75
CA SER A 444 -21.64 -24.29 -6.13
C SER A 444 -20.40 -24.51 -7.01
N PRO A 445 -20.48 -25.34 -8.06
CA PRO A 445 -19.38 -25.45 -9.01
C PRO A 445 -19.18 -24.08 -9.70
N PHE A 446 -17.96 -23.58 -9.67
CA PHE A 446 -17.51 -22.48 -10.49
C PHE A 446 -17.61 -22.92 -11.96
N ASP A 447 -18.45 -22.26 -12.75
CA ASP A 447 -18.79 -22.62 -14.13
C ASP A 447 -18.52 -21.41 -15.04
N TYR A 448 -17.28 -21.31 -15.53
CA TYR A 448 -16.79 -20.10 -16.20
C TYR A 448 -16.58 -20.29 -17.71
N ASN A 449 -17.41 -19.64 -18.53
CA ASN A 449 -17.24 -19.58 -19.98
C ASN A 449 -16.16 -18.55 -20.35
N PHE A 450 -14.90 -18.96 -20.26
CA PHE A 450 -13.76 -18.09 -20.55
C PHE A 450 -13.79 -17.53 -21.98
N LYS A 451 -14.32 -18.27 -22.98
CA LYS A 451 -14.29 -17.87 -24.39
C LYS A 451 -15.12 -16.62 -24.63
N LYS A 452 -16.34 -16.56 -24.10
CA LYS A 452 -17.24 -15.39 -24.12
C LYS A 452 -16.56 -14.12 -23.61
N GLU A 453 -15.67 -14.23 -22.63
CA GLU A 453 -14.98 -13.10 -22.04
C GLU A 453 -13.68 -12.75 -22.78
N ILE A 454 -12.84 -13.72 -23.16
CA ILE A 454 -11.65 -13.41 -23.98
C ILE A 454 -12.00 -12.90 -25.38
N GLU A 455 -13.16 -13.28 -25.95
CA GLU A 455 -13.63 -12.78 -27.24
C GLU A 455 -13.81 -11.25 -27.26
N LYS A 456 -14.09 -10.62 -26.12
CA LYS A 456 -14.18 -9.17 -25.97
C LYS A 456 -12.81 -8.48 -26.00
N THR A 457 -11.72 -9.22 -25.78
CA THR A 457 -10.40 -8.64 -25.54
C THR A 457 -9.73 -8.17 -26.82
N ASP A 458 -8.99 -7.09 -26.68
CA ASP A 458 -8.20 -6.44 -27.73
C ASP A 458 -7.15 -7.41 -28.32
N PHE A 459 -6.60 -8.31 -27.50
CA PHE A 459 -5.70 -9.38 -27.95
C PHE A 459 -6.40 -10.40 -28.87
N TYR A 460 -7.56 -10.92 -28.46
CA TYR A 460 -8.32 -11.89 -29.25
C TYR A 460 -8.72 -11.28 -30.60
N GLN A 461 -9.23 -10.05 -30.58
CA GLN A 461 -9.69 -9.38 -31.80
C GLN A 461 -8.55 -9.14 -32.81
N LYS A 462 -7.33 -8.83 -32.34
CA LYS A 462 -6.17 -8.51 -33.19
C LYS A 462 -5.36 -9.72 -33.67
N ASN A 463 -5.48 -10.89 -33.04
CA ASN A 463 -4.60 -12.05 -33.29
C ASN A 463 -5.32 -13.31 -33.81
N LYS A 464 -6.55 -13.17 -34.32
CA LYS A 464 -7.43 -14.24 -34.81
C LYS A 464 -6.79 -15.26 -35.77
N ASP A 465 -5.88 -14.79 -36.62
CA ASP A 465 -5.17 -15.60 -37.61
C ASP A 465 -3.72 -15.96 -37.19
N LYS A 466 -3.21 -15.37 -36.10
CA LYS A 466 -1.84 -15.62 -35.62
C LYS A 466 -1.74 -16.87 -34.75
N TYR A 467 -2.75 -17.14 -33.90
CA TYR A 467 -2.71 -18.26 -32.95
C TYR A 467 -3.81 -19.30 -33.19
N GLY A 468 -3.53 -20.54 -32.78
CA GLY A 468 -4.56 -21.51 -32.39
C GLY A 468 -4.51 -21.79 -30.88
N ILE A 469 -5.63 -22.22 -30.32
CA ILE A 469 -5.72 -22.73 -28.94
C ILE A 469 -5.43 -24.23 -28.97
N VAL A 470 -4.38 -24.65 -28.27
CA VAL A 470 -3.98 -26.05 -28.10
C VAL A 470 -4.77 -26.67 -26.95
N SER A 471 -4.84 -26.00 -25.79
CA SER A 471 -5.62 -26.46 -24.63
C SER A 471 -6.11 -25.32 -23.73
N ILE A 472 -7.10 -25.61 -22.89
CA ILE A 472 -7.63 -24.75 -21.83
C ILE A 472 -7.66 -25.57 -20.55
N ASP A 473 -6.99 -25.12 -19.50
CA ASP A 473 -6.89 -25.78 -18.19
C ASP A 473 -6.50 -27.28 -18.30
N GLY A 474 -5.62 -27.59 -19.26
CA GLY A 474 -5.17 -28.94 -19.60
C GLY A 474 -6.06 -29.72 -20.59
N VAL A 475 -7.29 -29.28 -20.85
CA VAL A 475 -8.21 -29.91 -21.81
C VAL A 475 -7.84 -29.51 -23.24
N ALA A 476 -7.52 -30.47 -24.11
CA ALA A 476 -7.08 -30.22 -25.48
C ALA A 476 -8.23 -29.77 -26.41
N VAL A 477 -7.99 -28.73 -27.21
CA VAL A 477 -8.96 -28.09 -28.12
C VAL A 477 -8.51 -28.17 -29.58
N ASN A 478 -7.25 -27.80 -29.84
CA ASN A 478 -6.62 -27.81 -31.17
C ASN A 478 -7.42 -27.12 -32.29
N LYS A 479 -7.89 -25.89 -32.05
CA LYS A 479 -8.63 -25.06 -33.03
C LYS A 479 -7.96 -23.70 -33.25
N GLN A 480 -8.14 -23.06 -34.40
CA GLN A 480 -7.64 -21.69 -34.60
C GLN A 480 -8.43 -20.71 -33.71
N LEU A 481 -7.81 -19.57 -33.36
CA LEU A 481 -8.43 -18.61 -32.44
C LEU A 481 -9.78 -18.10 -32.96
N LYS A 482 -9.91 -17.93 -34.28
CA LYS A 482 -11.14 -17.56 -35.01
C LYS A 482 -12.21 -18.64 -35.14
N ASP A 483 -11.91 -19.91 -34.84
CA ASP A 483 -12.84 -21.01 -35.12
C ASP A 483 -13.98 -21.05 -34.10
N THR A 484 -15.18 -21.38 -34.55
CA THR A 484 -16.33 -21.60 -33.67
C THR A 484 -16.14 -22.90 -32.87
N CYS A 485 -16.21 -22.79 -31.55
CA CYS A 485 -16.31 -23.97 -30.68
C CYS A 485 -17.77 -24.36 -30.58
N SER A 486 -18.15 -25.49 -31.19
CA SER A 486 -19.49 -26.08 -31.16
C SER A 486 -19.88 -26.73 -29.81
N GLU A 487 -18.99 -26.62 -28.83
CA GLU A 487 -19.11 -27.15 -27.47
C GLU A 487 -18.64 -26.02 -26.56
N ASP A 488 -19.45 -25.65 -25.57
CA ASP A 488 -19.08 -24.64 -24.58
C ASP A 488 -17.98 -25.18 -23.67
N HIS A 489 -16.76 -24.72 -23.90
CA HIS A 489 -15.58 -25.09 -23.11
C HIS A 489 -15.56 -24.30 -21.79
N ASN A 490 -16.58 -24.51 -20.97
CA ASN A 490 -16.67 -23.95 -19.63
C ASN A 490 -15.64 -24.61 -18.70
N VAL A 491 -14.95 -23.82 -17.90
CA VAL A 491 -14.10 -24.34 -16.82
C VAL A 491 -14.98 -24.62 -15.61
N VAL A 492 -15.33 -25.89 -15.41
CA VAL A 492 -16.23 -26.35 -14.33
C VAL A 492 -15.41 -26.93 -13.17
N SER A 493 -15.32 -26.19 -12.05
CA SER A 493 -14.54 -26.57 -10.87
C SER A 493 -15.39 -26.68 -9.60
N LYS A 494 -15.22 -27.76 -8.83
CA LYS A 494 -16.00 -28.06 -7.60
C LYS A 494 -15.43 -27.40 -6.34
N ALA A 495 -14.72 -26.28 -6.45
CA ALA A 495 -14.04 -25.62 -5.36
C ALA A 495 -14.49 -24.14 -5.22
N PRO A 496 -14.56 -23.56 -4.00
CA PRO A 496 -15.08 -22.21 -3.75
C PRO A 496 -14.39 -21.08 -4.54
N ALA A 497 -14.95 -19.86 -4.51
CA ALA A 497 -14.52 -18.74 -5.34
C ALA A 497 -13.35 -17.93 -4.72
N GLY A 498 -12.24 -18.61 -4.48
CA GLY A 498 -10.96 -17.91 -4.29
C GLY A 498 -10.45 -17.29 -5.60
N THR A 499 -9.23 -16.75 -5.60
CA THR A 499 -8.53 -16.48 -6.86
C THR A 499 -8.41 -17.79 -7.66
N ARG A 500 -8.86 -17.77 -8.91
CA ARG A 500 -8.81 -18.88 -9.87
C ARG A 500 -7.89 -18.51 -11.01
N VAL A 501 -7.10 -19.47 -11.48
CA VAL A 501 -6.16 -19.30 -12.58
C VAL A 501 -6.56 -20.29 -13.66
N ILE A 502 -6.81 -19.80 -14.87
CA ILE A 502 -7.20 -20.61 -16.03
C ILE A 502 -6.10 -20.48 -17.07
N LYS A 503 -5.39 -21.57 -17.35
CA LYS A 503 -4.28 -21.58 -18.31
C LYS A 503 -4.77 -21.90 -19.71
N VAL A 504 -4.68 -20.95 -20.63
CA VAL A 504 -4.96 -21.14 -22.07
C VAL A 504 -3.64 -21.25 -22.82
N VAL A 505 -3.41 -22.39 -23.48
CA VAL A 505 -2.20 -22.70 -24.22
C VAL A 505 -2.41 -22.40 -25.70
N TYR A 506 -1.54 -21.57 -26.28
CA TYR A 506 -1.58 -21.11 -27.66
C TYR A 506 -0.43 -21.69 -28.49
N LYS A 507 -0.65 -21.81 -29.81
CA LYS A 507 0.36 -22.18 -30.81
C LYS A 507 0.38 -21.14 -31.92
N VAL A 508 1.57 -20.66 -32.29
CA VAL A 508 1.74 -19.69 -33.38
C VAL A 508 1.62 -20.38 -34.73
N ASN A 509 0.90 -19.77 -35.67
CA ASN A 509 0.93 -20.14 -37.08
C ASN A 509 2.24 -19.66 -37.73
N LYS A 510 2.98 -20.57 -38.36
CA LYS A 510 4.30 -20.30 -38.95
C LYS A 510 4.40 -20.77 -40.41
N GLY A 511 5.37 -20.24 -41.17
CA GLY A 511 5.63 -20.59 -42.57
C GLY A 511 6.98 -20.10 -43.11
N SER A 512 7.27 -20.36 -44.38
CA SER A 512 8.55 -20.04 -45.04
C SER A 512 8.34 -19.46 -46.45
N PHE A 513 9.42 -18.96 -47.09
CA PHE A 513 9.37 -18.35 -48.42
C PHE A 513 10.36 -18.99 -49.41
N LYS A 514 9.95 -19.12 -50.67
CA LYS A 514 10.84 -19.37 -51.82
C LYS A 514 10.90 -18.16 -52.73
N VAL A 515 12.10 -17.74 -53.10
CA VAL A 515 12.36 -16.60 -53.98
C VAL A 515 12.80 -17.10 -55.35
N TYR A 516 12.02 -16.75 -56.37
CA TYR A 516 12.26 -17.11 -57.76
C TYR A 516 12.79 -15.91 -58.55
N TYR A 517 13.80 -16.12 -59.39
CA TYR A 517 14.39 -15.10 -60.25
C TYR A 517 14.10 -15.43 -61.72
N ARG A 518 13.10 -14.77 -62.32
CA ARG A 518 12.57 -15.12 -63.65
C ARG A 518 12.80 -14.02 -64.68
N GLN A 519 13.02 -14.41 -65.93
CA GLN A 519 13.03 -13.46 -67.04
C GLN A 519 11.60 -12.93 -67.27
N LYS A 520 11.46 -11.61 -67.27
CA LYS A 520 10.17 -10.88 -67.34
C LYS A 520 9.25 -11.43 -68.42
N GLY A 521 8.01 -11.76 -68.05
CA GLY A 521 7.01 -12.32 -68.97
C GLY A 521 7.25 -13.77 -69.44
N THR A 522 8.13 -14.53 -68.76
CA THR A 522 8.39 -15.95 -69.04
C THR A 522 8.43 -16.79 -67.76
N THR A 523 8.40 -18.11 -67.89
CA THR A 523 8.70 -19.06 -66.80
C THR A 523 10.19 -19.43 -66.72
N THR A 524 11.06 -18.78 -67.48
CA THR A 524 12.50 -19.08 -67.52
C THR A 524 13.18 -18.55 -66.26
N GLU A 525 13.75 -19.45 -65.46
CA GLU A 525 14.51 -19.09 -64.27
C GLU A 525 15.95 -18.74 -64.66
N LEU A 526 16.42 -17.56 -64.23
CA LEU A 526 17.73 -17.01 -64.58
C LEU A 526 18.82 -17.32 -63.55
N ALA A 527 18.41 -17.77 -62.37
CA ALA A 527 19.23 -18.34 -61.32
C ALA A 527 18.37 -19.35 -60.56
N GLU A 528 19.01 -20.31 -59.87
CA GLU A 528 18.28 -21.22 -58.97
C GLU A 528 17.45 -20.43 -57.96
N ALA A 529 16.22 -20.89 -57.73
CA ALA A 529 15.31 -20.32 -56.75
C ALA A 529 15.91 -20.48 -55.34
N THR A 530 16.34 -19.37 -54.73
CA THR A 530 16.84 -19.39 -53.36
C THR A 530 15.68 -19.49 -52.40
N VAL A 531 15.77 -20.39 -51.43
CA VAL A 531 14.96 -20.28 -50.23
C VAL A 531 15.47 -19.04 -49.48
N ASP A 532 14.64 -18.03 -49.30
CA ASP A 532 14.96 -16.94 -48.38
C ASP A 532 14.39 -17.27 -47.01
N ASN A 533 15.18 -18.05 -46.26
CA ASN A 533 15.25 -17.98 -44.81
C ASN A 533 16.43 -18.77 -44.24
N ASN A 534 17.43 -18.05 -43.73
CA ASN A 534 18.04 -18.30 -42.41
C ASN A 534 18.15 -19.78 -41.96
N ASP A 535 18.81 -20.63 -42.75
CA ASP A 535 18.98 -22.08 -42.56
C ASP A 535 17.69 -22.87 -42.23
N GLY A 536 16.56 -22.48 -42.82
CA GLY A 536 15.29 -23.22 -42.79
C GLY A 536 14.32 -22.86 -41.66
N GLN A 537 14.51 -21.71 -40.99
CA GLN A 537 13.64 -21.26 -39.90
C GLN A 537 12.26 -20.77 -40.37
N GLU A 538 11.17 -21.32 -39.83
CA GLU A 538 9.81 -20.79 -40.07
C GLU A 538 9.59 -19.43 -39.37
N TYR A 539 8.96 -18.48 -40.07
CA TYR A 539 8.57 -17.17 -39.53
C TYR A 539 7.11 -17.13 -39.05
N ASP A 540 6.82 -16.19 -38.15
CA ASP A 540 5.47 -15.83 -37.70
C ASP A 540 4.71 -14.99 -38.75
N VAL A 541 3.38 -15.13 -38.80
CA VAL A 541 2.49 -14.40 -39.73
C VAL A 541 2.55 -12.87 -39.62
N THR A 542 3.03 -12.29 -38.51
CA THR A 542 2.97 -10.84 -38.24
C THR A 542 4.02 -9.96 -38.93
N PHE A 543 4.91 -10.50 -39.77
CA PHE A 543 5.97 -9.72 -40.42
C PHE A 543 5.75 -9.53 -41.93
N VAL A 544 5.90 -8.29 -42.40
CA VAL A 544 6.14 -7.99 -43.81
C VAL A 544 7.64 -8.12 -44.03
N ASN A 545 8.07 -9.11 -44.80
CA ASN A 545 9.46 -9.30 -45.15
C ASN A 545 9.76 -8.55 -46.46
N THR A 546 10.80 -7.70 -46.45
CA THR A 546 11.30 -7.01 -47.64
C THR A 546 12.42 -7.83 -48.26
N PHE A 547 12.12 -8.49 -49.37
CA PHE A 547 13.06 -9.25 -50.18
C PHE A 547 13.83 -8.29 -51.09
N HIS A 548 15.09 -8.59 -51.38
CA HIS A 548 15.90 -7.81 -52.32
C HIS A 548 16.24 -8.59 -53.59
N ALA A 549 16.31 -7.86 -54.71
CA ALA A 549 16.74 -8.44 -55.97
C ALA A 549 18.22 -8.84 -55.91
N LYS A 550 18.52 -10.05 -56.38
CA LYS A 550 19.89 -10.56 -56.54
C LYS A 550 20.52 -9.99 -57.80
N ASP A 551 21.82 -9.69 -57.78
CA ASP A 551 22.56 -9.34 -59.00
C ASP A 551 22.70 -10.58 -59.89
N ILE A 552 22.32 -10.45 -61.17
CA ILE A 552 22.40 -11.51 -62.18
C ILE A 552 23.17 -10.97 -63.37
N ALA A 553 24.30 -11.60 -63.71
CA ALA A 553 25.18 -11.14 -64.77
C ALA A 553 24.45 -11.04 -66.13
N GLY A 554 24.50 -9.86 -66.75
CA GLY A 554 23.79 -9.59 -68.01
C GLY A 554 22.30 -9.28 -67.86
N TYR A 555 21.77 -9.11 -66.64
CA TYR A 555 20.36 -8.80 -66.38
C TYR A 555 20.21 -7.72 -65.30
N ARG A 556 19.14 -6.91 -65.40
CA ARG A 556 18.71 -5.94 -64.40
C ARG A 556 17.35 -6.33 -63.82
N PRO A 557 17.11 -6.18 -62.50
CA PRO A 557 15.79 -6.43 -61.93
C PRO A 557 14.80 -5.31 -62.30
N VAL A 558 13.53 -5.67 -62.48
CA VAL A 558 12.42 -4.73 -62.73
C VAL A 558 12.07 -3.93 -61.47
N LYS A 559 12.30 -4.50 -60.29
CA LYS A 559 12.22 -3.84 -58.98
C LYS A 559 13.38 -4.30 -58.08
N ALA A 560 14.02 -3.37 -57.39
CA ALA A 560 15.14 -3.67 -56.48
C ALA A 560 14.72 -4.37 -55.17
N SER A 561 13.44 -4.27 -54.80
CA SER A 561 12.85 -4.98 -53.66
C SER A 561 11.38 -5.34 -53.89
N LEU A 562 10.90 -6.30 -53.12
CA LEU A 562 9.51 -6.75 -53.05
C LEU A 562 9.14 -7.03 -51.58
N GLU A 563 7.87 -6.86 -51.23
CA GLU A 563 7.37 -7.14 -49.88
C GLU A 563 6.36 -8.30 -49.92
N ALA A 564 6.46 -9.22 -48.95
CA ALA A 564 5.48 -10.30 -48.78
C ALA A 564 5.26 -10.69 -47.31
N THR A 565 4.11 -11.32 -47.06
CA THR A 565 3.65 -11.76 -45.74
C THR A 565 3.08 -13.18 -45.88
N ILE A 566 3.21 -14.00 -44.84
CA ILE A 566 2.72 -15.39 -44.84
C ILE A 566 1.19 -15.39 -44.92
N GLN A 567 0.63 -16.04 -45.93
CA GLN A 567 -0.83 -16.16 -46.10
C GLN A 567 -1.38 -17.48 -45.56
N HIS A 568 -0.54 -18.51 -45.43
CA HIS A 568 -0.92 -19.81 -44.88
C HIS A 568 0.30 -20.56 -44.31
N LYS A 569 0.03 -21.53 -43.42
CA LYS A 569 1.06 -22.42 -42.87
C LYS A 569 1.67 -23.28 -43.99
N GLY A 570 2.97 -23.11 -44.24
CA GLY A 570 3.68 -23.80 -45.31
C GLY A 570 4.62 -22.86 -46.09
N VAL A 571 4.93 -23.25 -47.33
CA VAL A 571 5.82 -22.51 -48.22
C VAL A 571 5.01 -21.50 -49.04
N ASN A 572 5.37 -20.23 -48.92
CA ASN A 572 4.84 -19.10 -49.68
C ASN A 572 5.87 -18.72 -50.79
N GLU A 573 5.46 -18.02 -51.85
CA GLU A 573 6.33 -17.70 -52.99
C GLU A 573 6.51 -16.19 -53.21
N VAL A 574 7.72 -15.79 -53.63
CA VAL A 574 8.09 -14.44 -54.06
C VAL A 574 8.80 -14.54 -55.41
N VAL A 575 8.52 -13.64 -56.36
CA VAL A 575 9.06 -13.71 -57.72
C VAL A 575 9.62 -12.36 -58.15
N PHE A 576 10.93 -12.29 -58.40
CA PHE A 576 11.59 -11.15 -59.04
C PHE A 576 11.64 -11.33 -60.56
N GLU A 577 11.19 -10.32 -61.29
CA GLU A 577 11.33 -10.24 -62.75
C GLU A 577 12.60 -9.48 -63.17
N TYR A 578 13.25 -9.92 -64.24
CA TYR A 578 14.47 -9.33 -64.79
C TYR A 578 14.39 -9.07 -66.31
N GLU A 579 15.12 -8.06 -66.76
CA GLU A 579 15.31 -7.68 -68.15
C GLU A 579 16.80 -7.77 -68.54
N PRO A 580 17.17 -8.20 -69.75
CA PRO A 580 18.58 -8.29 -70.16
C PRO A 580 19.25 -6.91 -70.31
N VAL A 581 20.55 -6.88 -70.08
CA VAL A 581 21.43 -5.70 -70.19
C VAL A 581 22.41 -5.92 -71.34
N ALA A 582 22.69 -4.87 -72.12
CA ALA A 582 23.63 -4.94 -73.25
C ALA A 582 25.09 -5.12 -72.78
N ASP A 583 25.87 -5.86 -73.57
CA ASP A 583 27.12 -6.50 -73.16
C ASP A 583 28.36 -5.56 -73.08
N THR A 584 29.08 -5.61 -71.95
CA THR A 584 30.52 -5.30 -71.85
C THR A 584 31.26 -6.17 -70.81
N ALA A 585 31.52 -7.44 -71.14
CA ALA A 585 32.70 -8.25 -70.77
C ALA A 585 33.26 -8.31 -69.30
N ASN A 586 32.97 -9.43 -68.61
CA ASN A 586 33.87 -10.43 -67.94
C ASN A 586 35.32 -10.08 -67.46
N PRO A 587 35.92 -10.84 -66.48
CA PRO A 587 35.39 -11.72 -65.40
C PRO A 587 35.99 -11.33 -63.99
N THR A 588 36.33 -12.10 -62.92
CA THR A 588 36.56 -13.54 -62.62
C THR A 588 36.53 -13.86 -61.09
N THR A 589 36.62 -15.15 -60.73
CA THR A 589 36.66 -15.88 -59.43
C THR A 589 38.10 -16.18 -58.89
N PRO A 590 38.38 -17.02 -57.84
CA PRO A 590 37.58 -17.62 -56.72
C PRO A 590 38.26 -17.63 -55.29
N THR A 591 37.55 -18.16 -54.28
CA THR A 591 38.08 -18.74 -52.99
C THR A 591 37.72 -20.25 -52.93
N PRO A 592 38.46 -21.17 -52.23
CA PRO A 592 37.90 -21.93 -51.06
C PRO A 592 39.01 -22.58 -50.13
N PRO A 593 38.83 -23.72 -49.38
CA PRO A 593 38.02 -23.99 -48.15
C PRO A 593 38.75 -24.84 -47.04
N VAL A 594 37.97 -25.63 -46.24
CA VAL A 594 38.30 -26.77 -45.32
C VAL A 594 38.41 -26.44 -43.81
N ALA A 595 37.99 -27.38 -42.93
CA ALA A 595 37.88 -27.27 -41.46
C ALA A 595 37.86 -28.65 -40.73
N HIS A 596 37.92 -28.64 -39.37
CA HIS A 596 37.76 -29.77 -38.41
C HIS A 596 38.87 -30.86 -38.37
N PRO A 597 38.90 -31.77 -37.37
CA PRO A 597 38.43 -31.77 -35.95
C PRO A 597 39.66 -31.78 -34.97
N GLU A 598 39.72 -32.19 -33.68
CA GLU A 598 39.05 -33.20 -32.82
C GLU A 598 39.11 -32.82 -31.32
N ASP A 599 38.28 -33.49 -30.50
CA ASP A 599 38.15 -33.29 -29.04
C ASP A 599 39.21 -34.02 -28.18
N LYS A 600 39.42 -33.48 -26.96
CA LYS A 600 39.97 -34.20 -25.80
C LYS A 600 39.32 -33.73 -24.50
N GLU A 601 38.60 -34.61 -23.81
CA GLU A 601 38.34 -34.45 -22.37
C GLU A 601 39.67 -34.67 -21.62
N THR A 602 40.06 -33.98 -20.55
CA THR A 602 39.32 -33.67 -19.32
C THR A 602 39.94 -32.49 -18.54
N GLU A 603 39.21 -31.39 -18.42
CA GLU A 603 38.89 -30.82 -17.09
C GLU A 603 37.36 -30.94 -16.94
N ILE A 604 36.81 -30.90 -15.72
CA ILE A 604 35.39 -30.54 -15.58
C ILE A 604 35.30 -29.03 -15.78
N GLY A 605 35.28 -28.63 -17.05
CA GLY A 605 35.16 -27.24 -17.46
C GLY A 605 33.89 -26.58 -16.92
N ASN A 606 33.92 -25.26 -16.81
CA ASN A 606 32.84 -24.46 -16.21
C ASN A 606 31.48 -24.78 -16.85
N HIS A 607 30.57 -25.36 -16.08
CA HIS A 607 29.27 -25.80 -16.61
C HIS A 607 28.29 -24.63 -16.77
N GLY A 608 28.41 -23.92 -17.89
CA GLY A 608 27.64 -22.74 -18.22
C GLY A 608 28.34 -21.44 -17.85
N PRO A 609 27.62 -20.29 -17.83
CA PRO A 609 28.24 -18.99 -17.56
C PRO A 609 28.71 -18.90 -16.10
N LEU A 610 29.94 -18.43 -15.92
CA LEU A 610 30.45 -18.04 -14.60
C LEU A 610 29.93 -16.65 -14.20
N PRO A 611 29.68 -16.40 -12.90
CA PRO A 611 29.45 -15.05 -12.40
C PRO A 611 30.74 -14.20 -12.49
N SER A 612 30.59 -12.90 -12.72
CA SER A 612 31.68 -11.92 -12.52
C SER A 612 32.05 -11.82 -11.04
N LYS A 613 33.14 -11.12 -10.71
CA LYS A 613 33.52 -10.89 -9.31
C LYS A 613 32.43 -10.06 -8.61
N ALA A 614 31.88 -9.05 -9.27
CA ALA A 614 30.80 -8.23 -8.72
C ALA A 614 29.52 -9.05 -8.46
N GLN A 615 29.16 -9.98 -9.35
CA GLN A 615 28.02 -10.89 -9.14
C GLN A 615 28.29 -11.86 -7.97
N LEU A 616 29.47 -12.48 -7.95
CA LEU A 616 29.86 -13.44 -6.90
C LEU A 616 29.97 -12.76 -5.52
N ASP A 617 30.42 -11.52 -5.45
CA ASP A 617 30.48 -10.77 -4.20
C ASP A 617 29.09 -10.30 -3.77
N TYR A 618 28.19 -9.91 -4.69
CA TYR A 618 26.78 -9.64 -4.35
C TYR A 618 26.09 -10.87 -3.76
N HIS A 619 26.35 -12.07 -4.29
CA HIS A 619 25.87 -13.33 -3.71
C HIS A 619 26.40 -13.61 -2.29
N LYS A 620 27.59 -13.13 -1.93
CA LYS A 620 28.15 -13.23 -0.55
C LYS A 620 27.67 -12.10 0.37
N GLU A 621 27.18 -11.00 -0.19
CA GLU A 621 26.66 -9.89 0.61
C GLU A 621 25.31 -10.23 1.24
N GLU A 622 24.50 -11.04 0.54
CA GLU A 622 23.16 -11.55 0.90
C GLU A 622 22.08 -10.46 1.11
N LEU A 623 22.40 -9.40 1.85
CA LEU A 623 21.51 -8.33 2.28
C LEU A 623 21.94 -6.97 1.72
N ALA A 624 21.15 -6.47 0.76
CA ALA A 624 21.17 -5.10 0.29
C ALA A 624 19.88 -4.37 0.70
N ALA A 625 20.00 -3.09 1.06
CA ALA A 625 18.87 -2.24 1.45
C ALA A 625 18.53 -1.23 0.34
N PHE A 626 17.27 -0.84 0.23
CA PHE A 626 16.80 0.19 -0.70
C PHE A 626 16.32 1.43 0.07
N ILE A 627 16.76 2.63 -0.35
CA ILE A 627 16.32 3.89 0.23
C ILE A 627 15.52 4.67 -0.81
N HIS A 628 14.18 4.51 -0.76
CA HIS A 628 13.23 5.36 -1.46
C HIS A 628 12.95 6.61 -0.60
N TYR A 629 13.60 7.73 -0.94
CA TYR A 629 13.39 9.01 -0.28
C TYR A 629 13.57 10.14 -1.29
N GLY A 630 12.57 11.00 -1.45
CA GLY A 630 12.51 11.99 -2.53
C GLY A 630 11.28 12.87 -2.43
N MET A 631 10.78 13.39 -3.56
CA MET A 631 9.57 14.23 -3.59
C MET A 631 8.35 13.51 -3.01
N ASN A 632 8.22 12.24 -3.38
CA ASN A 632 7.12 11.34 -3.02
C ASN A 632 6.92 11.15 -1.51
N THR A 633 7.99 11.30 -0.72
CA THR A 633 7.95 11.32 0.74
C THR A 633 7.21 12.54 1.32
N TYR A 634 7.14 13.64 0.57
CA TYR A 634 6.48 14.89 0.95
C TYR A 634 5.08 15.04 0.34
N THR A 635 4.82 14.40 -0.79
CA THR A 635 3.50 14.36 -1.44
C THR A 635 2.64 13.16 -1.04
N ASN A 636 3.19 12.20 -0.29
CA ASN A 636 2.52 10.98 0.17
C ASN A 636 1.92 10.19 -1.01
N SER A 637 2.76 9.86 -1.99
CA SER A 637 2.40 9.22 -3.25
C SER A 637 3.50 8.26 -3.69
N GLU A 638 3.21 6.99 -3.98
CA GLU A 638 4.25 6.04 -4.44
C GLU A 638 4.89 6.52 -5.76
N TRP A 639 4.06 6.87 -6.73
CA TRP A 639 4.47 7.47 -8.00
C TRP A 639 3.98 8.93 -8.09
N GLY A 640 4.91 9.88 -8.17
CA GLY A 640 4.61 11.26 -8.55
C GLY A 640 4.40 11.43 -10.06
N ASN A 641 3.82 12.56 -10.46
CA ASN A 641 3.42 12.87 -11.84
C ASN A 641 4.32 13.92 -12.54
N GLY A 642 5.40 14.35 -11.90
CA GLY A 642 6.40 15.28 -12.44
C GLY A 642 5.99 16.76 -12.42
N LYS A 643 4.90 17.10 -11.71
CA LYS A 643 4.40 18.48 -11.56
C LYS A 643 4.36 18.93 -10.10
N GLU A 644 4.93 18.13 -9.21
CA GLU A 644 5.04 18.41 -7.78
C GLU A 644 5.75 19.75 -7.58
N ASP A 645 5.23 20.60 -6.68
CA ASP A 645 5.94 21.82 -6.29
C ASP A 645 7.16 21.43 -5.47
N PRO A 646 8.39 21.54 -6.00
CA PRO A 646 9.50 20.89 -5.34
C PRO A 646 9.96 21.65 -4.10
N ARG A 647 9.34 22.81 -3.78
CA ARG A 647 9.46 23.48 -2.47
C ARG A 647 9.00 22.59 -1.31
N TYR A 648 8.18 21.56 -1.57
CA TYR A 648 7.79 20.57 -0.58
C TYR A 648 8.98 19.72 -0.09
N PHE A 649 10.00 19.48 -0.92
CA PHE A 649 11.23 18.81 -0.47
C PHE A 649 12.06 19.75 0.42
N ASN A 650 11.80 19.67 1.72
CA ASN A 650 12.51 20.42 2.75
C ASN A 650 12.83 19.57 4.00
N PRO A 651 13.82 18.66 3.93
CA PRO A 651 14.29 17.89 5.07
C PRO A 651 14.80 18.77 6.22
N THR A 652 14.07 18.84 7.34
CA THR A 652 14.49 19.67 8.49
C THR A 652 15.39 18.94 9.49
N ASN A 653 15.29 17.61 9.56
CA ASN A 653 15.98 16.75 10.54
C ASN A 653 16.62 15.54 9.84
N LEU A 654 17.24 15.76 8.67
CA LEU A 654 17.90 14.70 7.90
C LEU A 654 19.15 14.22 8.65
N ASP A 655 19.26 12.91 8.88
CA ASP A 655 20.43 12.25 9.45
C ASP A 655 20.75 10.98 8.65
N THR A 656 21.62 11.12 7.64
CA THR A 656 22.08 10.01 6.81
C THR A 656 23.03 9.07 7.57
N ASP A 657 23.68 9.55 8.63
CA ASP A 657 24.50 8.71 9.50
C ASP A 657 23.61 7.74 10.29
N GLN A 658 22.44 8.17 10.76
CA GLN A 658 21.46 7.26 11.37
C GLN A 658 21.02 6.17 10.39
N TRP A 659 20.69 6.52 9.15
CA TRP A 659 20.28 5.56 8.12
C TRP A 659 21.36 4.49 7.90
N ILE A 660 22.57 4.93 7.54
CA ILE A 660 23.66 4.00 7.19
C ILE A 660 24.14 3.21 8.40
N ARG A 661 24.25 3.83 9.59
CA ARG A 661 24.60 3.13 10.83
C ARG A 661 23.62 2.01 11.12
N THR A 662 22.31 2.30 11.12
CA THR A 662 21.28 1.30 11.42
C THR A 662 21.28 0.15 10.40
N LEU A 663 21.48 0.43 9.11
CA LEU A 663 21.64 -0.61 8.09
C LEU A 663 22.91 -1.46 8.32
N LYS A 664 24.03 -0.84 8.67
CA LYS A 664 25.30 -1.55 8.95
C LYS A 664 25.21 -2.43 10.20
N GLU A 665 24.57 -1.92 11.26
CA GLU A 665 24.33 -2.61 12.53
C GLU A 665 23.32 -3.78 12.39
N THR A 666 22.33 -3.65 11.50
CA THR A 666 21.37 -4.74 11.19
C THR A 666 21.88 -5.74 10.16
N GLY A 667 23.12 -5.59 9.69
CA GLY A 667 23.83 -6.61 8.92
C GLY A 667 23.84 -6.42 7.40
N PHE A 668 23.17 -5.40 6.85
CA PHE A 668 23.25 -5.09 5.43
C PHE A 668 24.68 -4.73 5.01
N LYS A 669 25.10 -5.17 3.81
CA LYS A 669 26.44 -4.87 3.27
C LYS A 669 26.42 -3.73 2.26
N ARG A 670 25.26 -3.55 1.60
CA ARG A 670 25.01 -2.61 0.51
C ARG A 670 23.76 -1.78 0.77
N THR A 671 23.77 -0.52 0.34
CA THR A 671 22.58 0.33 0.24
C THR A 671 22.43 0.85 -1.19
N ILE A 672 21.20 0.89 -1.72
CA ILE A 672 20.86 1.46 -3.03
C ILE A 672 20.07 2.74 -2.77
N MET A 673 20.58 3.88 -3.23
CA MET A 673 19.96 5.19 -3.03
C MET A 673 19.18 5.64 -4.28
N VAL A 674 17.91 5.99 -4.13
CA VAL A 674 17.14 6.67 -5.17
C VAL A 674 17.62 8.11 -5.32
N VAL A 675 18.20 8.46 -6.47
CA VAL A 675 18.64 9.85 -6.75
C VAL A 675 17.76 10.59 -7.75
N LYS A 676 16.91 9.85 -8.48
CA LYS A 676 15.79 10.35 -9.26
C LYS A 676 14.76 9.23 -9.42
N HIS A 677 13.52 9.47 -9.02
CA HIS A 677 12.41 8.52 -9.18
C HIS A 677 11.57 8.85 -10.44
N HIS A 678 10.45 8.16 -10.70
CA HIS A 678 9.61 8.35 -11.89
C HIS A 678 9.11 9.79 -12.08
N ASP A 679 8.84 10.50 -10.97
CA ASP A 679 8.53 11.93 -10.92
C ASP A 679 9.63 12.83 -11.52
N GLY A 680 10.86 12.33 -11.66
CA GLY A 680 11.97 13.08 -12.24
C GLY A 680 12.70 14.00 -11.26
N PHE A 681 12.32 14.07 -9.98
CA PHE A 681 12.96 14.96 -9.02
C PHE A 681 14.36 14.47 -8.64
N VAL A 682 15.38 15.29 -8.91
CA VAL A 682 16.78 14.90 -8.70
C VAL A 682 17.26 15.30 -7.30
N ALA A 683 17.65 14.31 -6.51
CA ALA A 683 18.08 14.45 -5.12
C ALA A 683 19.48 15.08 -4.91
N TYR A 684 20.20 15.35 -6.00
CA TYR A 684 21.50 16.01 -6.03
C TYR A 684 21.47 17.23 -6.99
N PRO A 685 22.37 18.21 -6.86
CA PRO A 685 22.36 19.44 -7.66
C PRO A 685 22.90 19.23 -9.09
N SER A 686 22.19 18.44 -9.89
CA SER A 686 22.47 18.23 -11.31
C SER A 686 22.40 19.54 -12.10
N LYS A 687 23.34 19.78 -13.02
CA LYS A 687 23.33 20.98 -13.88
C LYS A 687 22.46 20.83 -15.13
N TYR A 688 21.83 19.68 -15.34
CA TYR A 688 21.08 19.36 -16.57
C TYR A 688 19.56 19.53 -16.45
N THR A 689 19.03 19.83 -15.26
CA THR A 689 17.61 20.15 -15.04
C THR A 689 17.45 21.12 -13.85
N ASN A 690 16.34 21.87 -13.80
CA ASN A 690 15.98 22.73 -12.67
C ASN A 690 15.06 22.03 -11.65
N HIS A 691 14.59 20.82 -11.96
CA HIS A 691 13.72 20.01 -11.10
C HIS A 691 14.56 19.18 -10.11
N THR A 692 15.38 19.88 -9.32
CA THR A 692 16.36 19.30 -8.38
C THR A 692 16.29 19.99 -7.02
N VAL A 693 16.99 19.42 -6.04
CA VAL A 693 17.27 20.02 -4.73
C VAL A 693 17.91 21.41 -4.76
N ALA A 694 18.62 21.78 -5.83
CA ALA A 694 19.36 23.05 -5.91
C ALA A 694 18.46 24.29 -5.95
N ALA A 695 17.22 24.14 -6.44
CA ALA A 695 16.27 25.25 -6.61
C ALA A 695 15.28 25.40 -5.43
N ARG A 696 15.65 24.93 -4.23
CA ARG A 696 14.74 24.62 -3.10
C ARG A 696 15.24 25.19 -1.77
N PRO A 697 14.38 25.38 -0.76
CA PRO A 697 14.78 25.96 0.52
C PRO A 697 15.70 25.04 1.37
N TRP A 698 15.78 23.75 1.04
CA TRP A 698 16.64 22.82 1.77
C TRP A 698 18.12 23.23 1.67
N LYS A 699 18.72 23.54 2.84
CA LYS A 699 20.10 24.06 2.97
C LYS A 699 20.40 25.23 2.01
N ASP A 700 19.45 26.16 1.88
CA ASP A 700 19.56 27.35 1.04
C ASP A 700 19.89 27.06 -0.45
N GLY A 701 19.35 25.96 -0.98
CA GLY A 701 19.59 25.49 -2.36
C GLY A 701 20.96 24.82 -2.55
N LYS A 702 21.68 24.49 -1.47
CA LYS A 702 23.02 23.88 -1.48
C LYS A 702 23.03 22.45 -0.92
N GLY A 703 21.84 21.89 -0.66
CA GLY A 703 21.71 20.51 -0.21
C GLY A 703 22.04 19.51 -1.33
N ASP A 704 22.63 18.39 -0.95
CA ASP A 704 23.01 17.30 -1.85
C ASP A 704 22.85 15.97 -1.10
N LEU A 705 21.70 15.32 -1.30
CA LEU A 705 21.37 14.10 -0.54
C LEU A 705 22.33 12.96 -0.91
N LEU A 706 22.77 12.92 -2.17
CA LEU A 706 23.70 11.91 -2.64
C LEU A 706 25.07 12.09 -1.98
N GLU A 707 25.58 13.31 -1.86
CA GLU A 707 26.84 13.60 -1.15
C GLU A 707 26.74 13.25 0.35
N GLU A 708 25.62 13.53 1.00
CA GLU A 708 25.42 13.22 2.42
C GLU A 708 25.35 11.71 2.68
N VAL A 709 24.53 10.98 1.92
CA VAL A 709 24.48 9.51 1.98
C VAL A 709 25.83 8.89 1.62
N SER A 710 26.56 9.44 0.65
CA SER A 710 27.91 8.96 0.26
C SER A 710 28.96 9.16 1.35
N LYS A 711 28.91 10.28 2.09
CA LYS A 711 29.77 10.51 3.26
C LYS A 711 29.47 9.52 4.37
N SER A 712 28.19 9.29 4.68
CA SER A 712 27.77 8.29 5.66
C SER A 712 28.17 6.87 5.23
N ALA A 713 27.97 6.51 3.96
CA ALA A 713 28.41 5.23 3.40
C ALA A 713 29.92 5.03 3.53
N SER A 714 30.71 6.04 3.17
CA SER A 714 32.17 6.06 3.31
C SER A 714 32.65 5.94 4.76
N LYS A 715 31.93 6.55 5.70
CA LYS A 715 32.21 6.55 7.15
C LYS A 715 31.99 5.19 7.81
N TYR A 716 30.91 4.50 7.44
CA TYR A 716 30.54 3.18 7.99
C TYR A 716 30.97 2.00 7.11
N ASP A 717 31.73 2.28 6.04
CA ASP A 717 32.16 1.32 5.01
C ASP A 717 31.00 0.48 4.45
N MET A 718 29.87 1.13 4.19
CA MET A 718 28.70 0.54 3.55
C MET A 718 28.88 0.61 2.03
N ASN A 719 28.75 -0.51 1.32
CA ASN A 719 28.81 -0.48 -0.13
C ASN A 719 27.58 0.24 -0.71
N MET A 720 27.75 0.93 -1.84
CA MET A 720 26.75 1.85 -2.33
C MET A 720 26.35 1.54 -3.77
N GLY A 721 25.05 1.57 -4.01
CA GLY A 721 24.42 1.54 -5.32
C GLY A 721 23.56 2.78 -5.55
N VAL A 722 23.20 3.02 -6.81
CA VAL A 722 22.36 4.16 -7.21
C VAL A 722 21.21 3.73 -8.11
N TYR A 723 20.00 4.13 -7.76
CA TYR A 723 18.82 4.07 -8.61
C TYR A 723 18.62 5.42 -9.31
N LEU A 724 18.51 5.39 -10.64
CA LEU A 724 18.20 6.55 -11.48
C LEU A 724 17.12 6.15 -12.48
N SER A 725 15.88 6.63 -12.32
CA SER A 725 14.75 6.13 -13.12
C SER A 725 14.89 6.47 -14.61
N PRO A 726 14.83 5.47 -15.53
CA PRO A 726 14.80 5.72 -16.96
C PRO A 726 13.51 6.41 -17.41
N TRP A 727 12.36 6.10 -16.80
CA TRP A 727 11.14 6.89 -16.96
C TRP A 727 11.25 8.21 -16.16
N ASP A 728 10.84 9.31 -16.78
CA ASP A 728 10.87 10.66 -16.19
C ASP A 728 9.60 11.41 -16.59
N ALA A 729 8.72 11.66 -15.61
CA ALA A 729 7.44 12.33 -15.82
C ALA A 729 7.57 13.87 -15.88
N ASN A 730 8.68 14.43 -15.39
CA ASN A 730 8.93 15.88 -15.40
C ASN A 730 9.64 16.34 -16.68
N HIS A 731 10.68 15.62 -17.11
CA HIS A 731 11.66 16.17 -18.03
C HIS A 731 11.08 16.35 -19.45
N PRO A 732 11.04 17.57 -20.01
CA PRO A 732 10.27 17.89 -21.24
C PRO A 732 10.85 17.27 -22.53
N LYS A 733 11.96 16.53 -22.45
CA LYS A 733 12.49 15.71 -23.55
C LYS A 733 12.09 14.23 -23.48
N TYR A 734 11.38 13.79 -22.42
CA TYR A 734 10.84 12.44 -22.32
C TYR A 734 9.65 12.24 -23.27
N HIS A 735 9.96 12.14 -24.56
CA HIS A 735 9.01 12.07 -25.66
C HIS A 735 9.69 11.41 -26.86
N VAL A 736 8.97 10.57 -27.62
CA VAL A 736 9.57 9.80 -28.73
C VAL A 736 10.28 10.69 -29.76
N ALA A 737 9.70 11.85 -30.08
CA ALA A 737 10.28 12.82 -31.01
C ALA A 737 11.58 13.51 -30.52
N THR A 738 11.98 13.31 -29.26
CA THR A 738 13.19 13.88 -28.65
C THR A 738 13.95 12.88 -27.78
N GLU A 739 13.80 11.59 -28.07
CA GLU A 739 14.41 10.51 -27.29
C GLU A 739 15.94 10.60 -27.26
N LYS A 740 16.57 11.12 -28.33
CA LYS A 740 18.03 11.31 -28.39
C LYS A 740 18.53 12.32 -27.37
N GLU A 741 17.82 13.45 -27.20
CA GLU A 741 18.17 14.41 -26.15
C GLU A 741 17.87 13.89 -24.74
N TYR A 742 16.84 13.06 -24.55
CA TYR A 742 16.59 12.42 -23.26
C TYR A 742 17.67 11.40 -22.90
N ASN A 743 18.07 10.54 -23.86
CA ASN A 743 19.18 9.61 -23.68
C ASN A 743 20.48 10.32 -23.36
N GLN A 744 20.76 11.44 -24.04
CA GLN A 744 21.92 12.27 -23.75
C GLN A 744 21.83 12.94 -22.37
N TYR A 745 20.64 13.37 -21.93
CA TYR A 745 20.39 13.87 -20.56
C TYR A 745 20.65 12.80 -19.50
N TYR A 746 20.10 11.60 -19.67
CA TYR A 746 20.28 10.49 -18.71
C TYR A 746 21.75 10.05 -18.61
N LEU A 747 22.43 9.85 -19.75
CA LEU A 747 23.87 9.58 -19.80
C LEU A 747 24.72 10.70 -19.16
N ASN A 748 24.24 11.93 -19.22
CA ASN A 748 24.89 13.08 -18.58
C ASN A 748 24.69 13.11 -17.06
N GLN A 749 23.56 12.62 -16.54
CA GLN A 749 23.37 12.39 -15.10
C GLN A 749 24.26 11.25 -14.58
N LEU A 750 24.33 10.12 -15.31
CA LEU A 750 25.29 9.04 -14.99
C LEU A 750 26.73 9.57 -14.88
N LYS A 751 27.14 10.50 -15.76
CA LYS A 751 28.46 11.16 -15.73
C LYS A 751 28.68 12.10 -14.54
N GLU A 752 27.62 12.73 -14.01
CA GLU A 752 27.73 13.52 -12.77
C GLU A 752 27.84 12.64 -11.52
N ILE A 753 27.21 11.46 -11.54
CA ILE A 753 27.15 10.53 -10.40
C ILE A 753 28.43 9.68 -10.34
N LEU A 754 28.73 8.91 -11.40
CA LEU A 754 29.82 7.93 -11.40
C LEU A 754 31.18 8.56 -11.75
N GLY A 755 31.18 9.72 -12.40
CA GLY A 755 32.40 10.47 -12.73
C GLY A 755 32.93 11.36 -11.59
N ASN A 756 32.36 11.29 -10.38
CA ASN A 756 32.61 12.26 -9.31
C ASN A 756 33.00 11.59 -7.98
N PRO A 757 34.26 11.70 -7.51
CA PRO A 757 34.77 10.95 -6.36
C PRO A 757 34.18 11.39 -5.00
N LYS A 758 33.30 12.40 -4.96
CA LYS A 758 32.55 12.77 -3.74
C LYS A 758 31.35 11.85 -3.46
N TYR A 759 30.95 11.03 -4.44
CA TYR A 759 29.79 10.14 -4.36
C TYR A 759 30.23 8.66 -4.21
N GLY A 760 29.33 7.81 -3.71
CA GLY A 760 29.60 6.39 -3.44
C GLY A 760 30.38 6.13 -2.14
N ASN A 761 30.75 4.87 -1.88
CA ASN A 761 31.69 4.53 -0.82
C ASN A 761 33.11 4.89 -1.29
N LYS A 762 33.69 5.96 -0.74
CA LYS A 762 35.06 6.44 -1.02
C LYS A 762 35.30 6.71 -2.52
N GLY A 763 34.30 7.22 -3.23
CA GLY A 763 34.37 7.49 -4.66
C GLY A 763 33.99 6.29 -5.55
N LYS A 764 33.30 5.27 -5.01
CA LYS A 764 32.89 4.06 -5.74
C LYS A 764 31.44 3.63 -5.48
N PHE A 765 30.73 3.34 -6.56
CA PHE A 765 29.51 2.56 -6.58
C PHE A 765 29.81 1.11 -7.00
N ILE A 766 29.05 0.15 -6.46
CA ILE A 766 29.11 -1.27 -6.86
C ILE A 766 27.81 -1.75 -7.52
N GLU A 767 26.78 -0.91 -7.56
CA GLU A 767 25.52 -1.19 -8.27
C GLU A 767 24.94 0.06 -8.96
N VAL A 768 24.46 -0.12 -10.19
CA VAL A 768 23.55 0.83 -10.85
C VAL A 768 22.23 0.12 -11.12
N TRP A 769 21.13 0.74 -10.72
CA TRP A 769 19.79 0.18 -10.82
C TRP A 769 18.95 1.03 -11.78
N MET A 770 18.45 0.40 -12.85
CA MET A 770 17.67 1.03 -13.90
C MET A 770 16.30 0.35 -14.04
N ASP A 771 15.25 1.14 -14.00
CA ASP A 771 13.88 0.63 -14.02
C ASP A 771 13.41 0.13 -15.39
N GLY A 772 12.50 -0.84 -15.36
CA GLY A 772 11.62 -1.18 -16.49
C GLY A 772 10.25 -0.49 -16.39
N ALA A 773 9.81 -0.12 -15.18
CA ALA A 773 8.49 0.43 -14.93
C ALA A 773 8.26 1.76 -15.67
N ARG A 774 7.10 1.84 -16.34
CA ARG A 774 6.64 3.01 -17.09
C ARG A 774 5.11 3.07 -17.05
N GLY A 775 4.56 4.15 -16.52
CA GLY A 775 3.12 4.32 -16.35
C GLY A 775 2.31 4.18 -17.64
N SER A 776 1.09 3.65 -17.53
CA SER A 776 0.16 3.51 -18.65
C SER A 776 -0.15 4.86 -19.30
N GLY A 777 0.04 4.95 -20.62
CA GLY A 777 -0.09 6.19 -21.38
C GLY A 777 1.15 7.11 -21.39
N ALA A 778 2.23 6.77 -20.67
CA ALA A 778 3.49 7.49 -20.79
C ALA A 778 4.16 7.29 -22.18
N GLN A 779 5.04 8.21 -22.53
CA GLN A 779 5.74 8.21 -23.82
C GLN A 779 6.64 6.97 -23.99
N LYS A 780 6.52 6.29 -25.14
CA LYS A 780 7.31 5.09 -25.46
C LYS A 780 8.74 5.42 -25.93
N VAL A 781 9.47 6.20 -25.13
CA VAL A 781 10.88 6.55 -25.36
C VAL A 781 11.74 5.28 -25.45
N THR A 782 12.60 5.20 -26.46
CA THR A 782 13.62 4.14 -26.61
C THR A 782 14.90 4.55 -25.87
N TYR A 783 15.54 3.62 -25.16
CA TYR A 783 16.74 3.93 -24.36
C TYR A 783 18.03 3.41 -25.02
N THR A 784 19.10 4.21 -25.03
CA THR A 784 20.43 3.81 -25.55
C THR A 784 21.23 3.02 -24.51
N PHE A 785 20.62 1.96 -23.99
CA PHE A 785 21.15 1.12 -22.90
C PHE A 785 22.60 0.67 -23.12
N ASP A 786 23.00 0.26 -24.32
CA ASP A 786 24.40 -0.13 -24.62
C ASP A 786 25.40 1.02 -24.40
N GLU A 787 25.04 2.28 -24.69
CA GLU A 787 25.88 3.45 -24.40
C GLU A 787 25.99 3.71 -22.89
N TRP A 788 24.87 3.55 -22.18
CA TRP A 788 24.80 3.73 -20.73
C TRP A 788 25.63 2.66 -20.01
N PHE A 789 25.45 1.39 -20.36
CA PHE A 789 26.19 0.26 -19.79
C PHE A 789 27.68 0.30 -20.13
N LYS A 790 28.04 0.79 -21.33
CA LYS A 790 29.43 1.06 -21.69
C LYS A 790 30.03 2.10 -20.74
N TYR A 791 29.40 3.26 -20.60
CA TYR A 791 29.94 4.31 -19.72
C TYR A 791 30.03 3.87 -18.24
N ILE A 792 29.03 3.14 -17.74
CA ILE A 792 29.03 2.61 -16.36
C ILE A 792 30.24 1.68 -16.12
N LYS A 793 30.56 0.81 -17.07
CA LYS A 793 31.73 -0.08 -17.01
C LYS A 793 33.05 0.67 -17.20
N GLU A 794 33.08 1.73 -18.00
CA GLU A 794 34.24 2.62 -18.16
C GLU A 794 34.54 3.43 -16.88
N ALA A 795 33.52 3.82 -16.11
CA ALA A 795 33.67 4.56 -14.85
C ALA A 795 34.03 3.63 -13.66
N GLU A 796 33.31 2.51 -13.52
CA GLU A 796 33.35 1.70 -12.29
C GLU A 796 34.03 0.33 -12.44
N GLY A 797 34.11 -0.23 -13.65
CA GLY A 797 34.75 -1.52 -13.92
C GLY A 797 33.78 -2.71 -13.87
N ASP A 798 34.13 -3.76 -13.13
CA ASP A 798 33.21 -4.88 -12.82
C ASP A 798 32.23 -4.42 -11.74
N ILE A 799 31.07 -3.96 -12.20
CA ILE A 799 29.99 -3.39 -11.40
C ILE A 799 28.69 -4.17 -11.65
N THR A 800 27.87 -4.35 -10.60
CA THR A 800 26.53 -4.92 -10.81
C THR A 800 25.61 -3.90 -11.48
N ILE A 801 24.86 -4.33 -12.48
CA ILE A 801 23.86 -3.50 -13.16
C ILE A 801 22.55 -4.28 -13.11
N PHE A 802 21.55 -3.73 -12.43
CA PHE A 802 20.16 -4.13 -12.58
C PHE A 802 19.56 -3.31 -13.70
N SER A 803 18.86 -3.96 -14.64
CA SER A 803 18.07 -3.27 -15.65
C SER A 803 16.95 -4.17 -16.20
N ALA A 804 16.07 -3.57 -17.00
CA ALA A 804 15.16 -4.28 -17.91
C ALA A 804 15.87 -5.13 -18.98
N GLN A 805 17.14 -4.82 -19.26
CA GLN A 805 17.99 -5.50 -20.25
C GLN A 805 18.76 -6.67 -19.62
N PRO A 806 19.36 -7.59 -20.42
CA PRO A 806 20.16 -8.70 -19.94
C PRO A 806 21.52 -8.26 -19.35
N THR A 807 21.49 -7.70 -18.14
CA THR A 807 22.64 -7.22 -17.37
C THR A 807 23.07 -8.19 -16.25
N SER A 808 24.05 -7.81 -15.42
CA SER A 808 24.63 -8.67 -14.37
C SER A 808 23.69 -8.95 -13.20
N VAL A 809 22.64 -8.15 -13.02
CA VAL A 809 21.49 -8.42 -12.14
C VAL A 809 20.21 -8.27 -12.97
N ARG A 810 19.20 -9.07 -12.64
CA ARG A 810 17.86 -9.05 -13.26
C ARG A 810 16.78 -8.94 -12.17
N TRP A 811 15.59 -8.51 -12.55
CA TRP A 811 14.41 -8.65 -11.69
C TRP A 811 14.04 -10.13 -11.45
N ILE A 812 13.46 -10.42 -10.30
CA ILE A 812 13.01 -11.76 -9.91
C ILE A 812 11.56 -12.06 -10.36
N GLY A 813 10.92 -11.12 -11.06
CA GLY A 813 9.54 -11.26 -11.56
C GLY A 813 8.45 -10.96 -10.52
N ASN A 814 8.81 -10.48 -9.32
CA ASN A 814 7.88 -10.02 -8.30
C ASN A 814 8.59 -9.16 -7.23
N GLU A 815 7.83 -8.34 -6.51
CA GLU A 815 8.34 -7.47 -5.44
C GLU A 815 8.15 -8.06 -4.03
N ARG A 816 7.56 -9.27 -3.91
CA ARG A 816 7.35 -9.96 -2.63
C ARG A 816 8.63 -10.60 -2.06
N GLY A 817 9.77 -10.41 -2.72
CA GLY A 817 11.05 -11.01 -2.34
C GLY A 817 11.16 -12.52 -2.58
N ILE A 818 10.24 -13.12 -3.34
CA ILE A 818 10.17 -14.58 -3.52
C ILE A 818 10.97 -14.98 -4.77
N ALA A 819 12.04 -15.76 -4.60
CA ALA A 819 12.69 -16.48 -5.69
C ALA A 819 11.91 -17.77 -6.02
N GLY A 820 11.91 -18.17 -7.29
CA GLY A 820 11.35 -19.46 -7.71
C GLY A 820 12.26 -20.63 -7.33
N ASP A 821 11.72 -21.85 -7.34
CA ASP A 821 12.50 -23.08 -7.21
C ASP A 821 12.24 -23.95 -8.47
N PRO A 822 13.25 -24.21 -9.32
CA PRO A 822 14.66 -23.79 -9.21
C PRO A 822 14.92 -22.33 -9.62
N VAL A 823 15.72 -21.60 -8.84
CA VAL A 823 16.27 -20.29 -9.24
C VAL A 823 17.58 -20.44 -10.00
N TRP A 824 17.49 -20.39 -11.33
CA TRP A 824 18.68 -20.34 -12.18
C TRP A 824 19.27 -18.91 -12.21
N HIS A 825 20.49 -18.75 -11.70
CA HIS A 825 21.28 -17.50 -11.81
C HIS A 825 21.97 -17.35 -13.20
N LYS A 826 21.29 -17.83 -14.25
CA LYS A 826 21.68 -17.72 -15.67
C LYS A 826 20.44 -17.55 -16.54
N VAL A 827 20.56 -16.80 -17.63
CA VAL A 827 19.49 -16.55 -18.62
C VAL A 827 20.07 -16.60 -20.04
N LYS A 828 19.27 -16.98 -21.03
CA LYS A 828 19.63 -16.83 -22.45
C LYS A 828 19.34 -15.39 -22.87
N ARG A 829 20.30 -14.70 -23.53
CA ARG A 829 20.10 -13.30 -23.98
C ARG A 829 18.89 -13.15 -24.91
N ALA A 830 18.63 -14.15 -25.76
CA ALA A 830 17.49 -14.18 -26.69
C ALA A 830 16.11 -14.42 -26.04
N ASN A 831 16.06 -14.75 -24.74
CA ASN A 831 14.83 -14.96 -23.98
C ASN A 831 14.44 -13.73 -23.13
N ILE A 832 15.08 -12.57 -23.37
CA ILE A 832 14.74 -11.29 -22.76
C ILE A 832 14.39 -10.34 -23.89
N THR A 833 13.10 -10.00 -24.00
CA THR A 833 12.56 -9.06 -24.99
C THR A 833 12.73 -7.62 -24.51
N ASP A 834 12.96 -6.69 -25.45
CA ASP A 834 13.08 -5.25 -25.12
C ASP A 834 11.80 -4.66 -24.51
N ASP A 835 10.63 -5.25 -24.84
CA ASP A 835 9.39 -5.07 -24.10
C ASP A 835 9.46 -5.85 -22.77
N VAL A 836 10.06 -5.23 -21.75
CA VAL A 836 9.67 -5.48 -20.36
C VAL A 836 8.35 -4.76 -20.11
N LYS A 837 7.35 -5.51 -19.68
CA LYS A 837 5.95 -5.09 -19.47
C LYS A 837 5.61 -5.15 -17.99
#